data_AF-A0A7C3MZV1-F1
#
_entry.id   AF-A0A7C3MZV1-F1
#
_cell.length_a   1.000
_cell.length_b   1.000
_cell.length_c   1.000
_cell.angle_alpha   90.00
_cell.angle_beta   90.00
_cell.angle_gamma   90.00
#
_symmetry.space_group_name_H-M   'P 1'
#
loop_
_entity.id
_entity.type
_entity.pdbx_description
1 polymer ?
#
loop_
_entity_poly.entity_id
_entity_poly.type
_entity_poly.pdbx_seq_one_letter_code
_entity_poly.pdbx_strand_id
1 'polypeptide(L)'
;MAAPAVTAGQAQPQSPSTPTPAVAATSFAIYYYNLQGDPRRTPPNLNVRAKDGSCLLNHIPPDGLGPWISGTRAAWHKGLLEGAANAGVHVLLVHYVPDADSRAWTVPGLAAMVQALKDLKAIGKEYPLVSLYLDLASTGDAKLDVATEAGKGKLYGFARSFFSRVPAEFMARVALPGTPPADGGPVLFLGSCANLAGSAQGLGEYLRKRFQTEFGLPLIVAGTPDWRARGADFDAYIGLDPKQGLVRESGGKVTTATVSPGFNDDYRPGMGGAKPRDGGRTLISGWNELGKSPTDWVVVDSWDGYQDGTEVAPSRQFGEQDQSNTMAGLAALTARGEYAARLLAISVPPTMHPKSVAHTEIHVENAGTRPWIRGGTFLRYRWLQNGQPAGGEGRLALARDLQPRHSQTFALGVATITQNGDPLPEGDYQLQLEIDPAGDGPTLAIATVPVHLAQKLSPAAALVSSATPAFMRTGGSYNATITVRNDGSDVWARGLWSVSYQWMLNGTPVGKPDSARRTAILSDVEPGEVVTLDAGVDVKADGQPIAPWSANQNGDYGLQWVVLGPNGERLQAGSDPVLVCSADSGIHFPYPLELPSSLNADTTYLVKAVIRNLGPDTWGPQDLKIGYHWFYWDGLEITWDGTQTPIELPMGELKPGQETLVRIPVRSPPYAGPYVLALDASRGGVWQSTLEVSRGNDLCLGYTFVKGGPFLPAHLQNEFDVDGVSWDAARGDGNFDGQGRTFPAEILPPEVLAANTRFTSYPCGYLCAAEGTGLDSSRRVVFELPDKADGKPNFISCHGQKLALGVPKCSKLHILAAAIVDTDADFSLQFDDGTTLQQRISMTAWDSEPRFGGHVAFRAFHRHTPAGDEPVPCYLVHYELMADSRRVLETLALPDNPNVRIMAITAESW
;
A
#
# COMPACT_ATOMS: atom_id res chain seq x y z
N MET A 1 21.62 59.91 -47.99
CA MET A 1 21.71 61.33 -47.59
C MET A 1 21.23 61.44 -46.16
N ALA A 2 22.06 62.03 -45.31
CA ALA A 2 21.93 62.05 -43.86
C ALA A 2 20.87 63.06 -43.38
N ALA A 3 20.18 62.70 -42.29
CA ALA A 3 19.49 63.61 -41.36
C ALA A 3 19.17 62.81 -40.06
N PRO A 4 18.90 63.46 -38.91
CA PRO A 4 19.90 64.00 -38.00
C PRO A 4 19.80 63.41 -36.58
N ALA A 5 20.82 63.66 -35.77
CA ALA A 5 20.91 63.24 -34.36
C ALA A 5 19.94 64.03 -33.46
N VAL A 6 19.26 63.32 -32.56
CA VAL A 6 18.55 63.87 -31.39
C VAL A 6 19.03 63.13 -30.14
N THR A 7 19.29 63.94 -29.12
CA THR A 7 19.88 63.69 -27.80
C THR A 7 19.37 62.49 -27.01
N ALA A 8 20.32 61.78 -26.40
CA ALA A 8 20.12 60.64 -25.51
C ALA A 8 19.55 61.07 -24.15
N GLY A 9 18.35 60.59 -23.81
CA GLY A 9 17.88 60.44 -22.45
C GLY A 9 18.22 59.04 -21.95
N GLN A 10 18.92 58.94 -20.83
CA GLN A 10 19.27 57.66 -20.18
C GLN A 10 18.01 56.94 -19.71
N ALA A 11 17.68 55.80 -20.33
CA ALA A 11 16.80 54.81 -19.75
C ALA A 11 17.63 53.95 -18.77
N GLN A 12 17.21 53.89 -17.51
CA GLN A 12 17.75 52.94 -16.53
C GLN A 12 17.59 51.51 -17.08
N PRO A 13 18.61 50.64 -16.98
CA PRO A 13 18.45 49.24 -17.28
C PRO A 13 17.44 48.65 -16.30
N GLN A 14 16.29 48.20 -16.81
CA GLN A 14 15.40 47.33 -16.05
C GLN A 14 16.19 46.08 -15.68
N SER A 15 16.39 45.87 -14.38
CA SER A 15 16.92 44.63 -13.84
C SER A 15 16.13 43.46 -14.44
N PRO A 16 16.80 42.40 -14.95
CA PRO A 16 16.09 41.21 -15.37
C PRO A 16 15.28 40.72 -14.17
N SER A 17 13.97 40.56 -14.35
CA SER A 17 13.10 39.94 -13.36
C SER A 17 13.67 38.57 -13.05
N THR A 18 14.22 38.40 -11.86
CA THR A 18 14.65 37.09 -11.37
C THR A 18 13.42 36.17 -11.45
N PRO A 19 13.47 35.05 -12.19
CA PRO A 19 12.38 34.10 -12.16
C PRO A 19 12.19 33.67 -10.70
N THR A 20 11.00 33.89 -10.16
CA THR A 20 10.62 33.37 -8.85
C THR A 20 10.94 31.88 -8.85
N PRO A 21 11.78 31.36 -7.92
CA PRO A 21 12.06 29.93 -7.89
C PRO A 21 10.74 29.18 -7.73
N ALA A 22 10.47 28.25 -8.64
CA ALA A 22 9.26 27.43 -8.60
C ALA A 22 9.19 26.73 -7.23
N VAL A 23 8.14 27.02 -6.46
CA VAL A 23 7.86 26.32 -5.20
C VAL A 23 7.47 24.91 -5.59
N ALA A 24 8.37 23.95 -5.44
CA ALA A 24 8.01 22.59 -5.86
C ALA A 24 7.06 21.93 -4.87
N ALA A 25 6.08 21.24 -5.42
CA ALA A 25 4.94 20.77 -4.66
C ALA A 25 5.34 19.74 -3.59
N THR A 26 4.58 19.70 -2.49
CA THR A 26 4.57 18.54 -1.59
C THR A 26 3.57 17.52 -2.14
N SER A 27 4.01 16.28 -2.36
CA SER A 27 3.13 15.23 -2.89
C SER A 27 2.56 14.36 -1.77
N PHE A 28 1.27 14.08 -1.89
CA PHE A 28 0.51 13.18 -1.04
C PHE A 28 -0.14 12.10 -1.90
N ALA A 29 -0.42 10.93 -1.32
CA ALA A 29 -1.36 9.97 -1.92
C ALA A 29 -2.30 9.42 -0.84
N ILE A 30 -3.57 9.23 -1.16
CA ILE A 30 -4.53 8.57 -0.27
C ILE A 30 -4.19 7.08 -0.20
N TYR A 31 -4.13 6.53 1.01
CA TYR A 31 -3.74 5.15 1.26
C TYR A 31 -4.84 4.40 2.03
N TYR A 32 -5.36 3.33 1.43
CA TYR A 32 -6.42 2.49 1.96
C TYR A 32 -5.87 1.16 2.47
N TYR A 33 -6.30 0.74 3.65
CA TYR A 33 -5.93 -0.57 4.21
C TYR A 33 -7.13 -1.30 4.81
N ASN A 34 -8.31 -0.95 4.32
CA ASN A 34 -9.59 -1.55 4.66
C ASN A 34 -9.88 -2.80 3.80
N LEU A 35 -8.86 -3.51 3.32
CA LEU A 35 -8.99 -4.71 2.50
C LEU A 35 -8.63 -5.96 3.31
N GLN A 36 -9.46 -7.01 3.22
CA GLN A 36 -9.21 -8.34 3.79
C GLN A 36 -9.75 -9.40 2.84
N GLY A 37 -8.88 -10.21 2.25
CA GLY A 37 -9.26 -11.32 1.36
C GLY A 37 -9.36 -12.67 2.07
N ASP A 38 -8.97 -12.77 3.34
CA ASP A 38 -9.04 -14.01 4.11
C ASP A 38 -10.40 -14.14 4.83
N PRO A 39 -11.24 -15.13 4.49
CA PRO A 39 -12.52 -15.35 5.16
C PRO A 39 -12.36 -15.82 6.61
N ARG A 40 -11.15 -16.19 7.03
CA ARG A 40 -10.85 -16.69 8.39
C ARG A 40 -10.29 -15.60 9.30
N ARG A 41 -9.96 -14.40 8.77
CA ARG A 41 -9.60 -13.22 9.57
C ARG A 41 -10.83 -12.38 9.89
N THR A 42 -10.71 -11.47 10.85
CA THR A 42 -11.82 -10.59 11.27
C THR A 42 -11.48 -9.13 10.97
N PRO A 43 -12.39 -8.37 10.34
CA PRO A 43 -13.64 -8.82 9.71
C PRO A 43 -13.36 -9.64 8.43
N PRO A 44 -14.13 -10.73 8.18
CA PRO A 44 -13.87 -11.63 7.06
C PRO A 44 -14.21 -10.96 5.72
N ASN A 45 -13.38 -11.18 4.70
CA ASN A 45 -13.60 -10.70 3.33
C ASN A 45 -13.87 -9.19 3.18
N LEU A 46 -13.44 -8.37 4.14
CA LEU A 46 -13.67 -6.92 4.14
C LEU A 46 -13.27 -6.33 2.80
N ASN A 47 -14.25 -5.79 2.08
CA ASN A 47 -14.06 -5.00 0.86
C ASN A 47 -13.40 -5.70 -0.33
N VAL A 48 -13.08 -7.00 -0.24
CA VAL A 48 -12.41 -7.75 -1.31
C VAL A 48 -13.38 -8.67 -2.05
N ARG A 49 -14.22 -9.40 -1.32
CA ARG A 49 -15.09 -10.43 -1.89
C ARG A 49 -16.46 -10.46 -1.21
N ALA A 50 -17.51 -10.60 -2.00
CA ALA A 50 -18.86 -10.83 -1.49
C ALA A 50 -19.02 -12.26 -0.96
N LYS A 51 -20.14 -12.54 -0.27
CA LYS A 51 -20.44 -13.86 0.29
C LYS A 51 -20.59 -14.97 -0.77
N ASP A 52 -20.98 -14.61 -1.99
CA ASP A 52 -21.16 -15.52 -3.13
C ASP A 52 -19.86 -15.78 -3.91
N GLY A 53 -18.73 -15.22 -3.44
CA GLY A 53 -17.43 -15.35 -4.06
C GLY A 53 -17.11 -14.29 -5.12
N SER A 54 -18.04 -13.42 -5.48
CA SER A 54 -17.82 -12.35 -6.47
C SER A 54 -16.89 -11.25 -5.96
N CYS A 55 -16.15 -10.64 -6.88
CA CYS A 55 -15.23 -9.54 -6.61
C CYS A 55 -15.98 -8.26 -6.22
N LEU A 56 -15.48 -7.56 -5.19
CA LEU A 56 -15.95 -6.23 -4.78
C LEU A 56 -15.05 -5.09 -5.25
N LEU A 57 -13.95 -5.41 -5.94
CA LEU A 57 -13.00 -4.44 -6.50
C LEU A 57 -13.33 -4.17 -7.97
N ASN A 58 -13.12 -2.94 -8.42
CA ASN A 58 -13.15 -2.62 -9.85
C ASN A 58 -11.91 -3.16 -10.56
N HIS A 59 -10.74 -3.01 -9.94
CA HIS A 59 -9.47 -3.50 -10.48
C HIS A 59 -8.77 -4.42 -9.47
N ILE A 60 -7.98 -5.35 -9.99
CA ILE A 60 -7.43 -6.45 -9.21
C ILE A 60 -5.96 -6.17 -8.91
N PRO A 61 -5.53 -6.21 -7.63
CA PRO A 61 -4.11 -6.11 -7.30
C PRO A 61 -3.28 -7.19 -8.02
N PRO A 62 -1.98 -6.97 -8.28
CA PRO A 62 -1.18 -7.86 -9.12
C PRO A 62 -1.22 -9.32 -8.68
N ASP A 63 -1.14 -9.53 -7.36
CA ASP A 63 -1.11 -10.85 -6.75
C ASP A 63 -2.46 -11.58 -6.76
N GLY A 64 -3.58 -10.92 -7.10
CA GLY A 64 -4.94 -11.49 -7.10
C GLY A 64 -5.65 -11.42 -5.73
N LEU A 65 -6.91 -11.85 -5.64
CA LEU A 65 -7.80 -11.61 -4.49
C LEU A 65 -7.77 -12.68 -3.38
N GLY A 66 -6.62 -13.31 -3.16
CA GLY A 66 -6.48 -14.36 -2.15
C GLY A 66 -6.31 -13.83 -0.73
N PRO A 67 -6.12 -14.72 0.26
CA PRO A 67 -5.94 -14.35 1.66
C PRO A 67 -4.69 -13.49 1.94
N TRP A 68 -3.77 -13.38 0.96
CA TRP A 68 -2.59 -12.52 1.03
C TRP A 68 -2.90 -11.03 0.92
N ILE A 69 -4.06 -10.63 0.38
CA ILE A 69 -4.52 -9.23 0.46
C ILE A 69 -5.14 -9.01 1.84
N SER A 70 -4.45 -8.29 2.71
CA SER A 70 -4.96 -8.04 4.06
C SER A 70 -4.26 -6.84 4.69
N GLY A 71 -5.05 -5.85 5.09
CA GLY A 71 -4.60 -4.73 5.90
C GLY A 71 -4.01 -5.15 7.24
N THR A 72 -4.22 -6.37 7.73
CA THR A 72 -3.59 -6.85 8.97
C THR A 72 -2.34 -7.72 8.72
N ARG A 73 -1.78 -7.69 7.51
CA ARG A 73 -0.51 -8.35 7.15
C ARG A 73 0.57 -7.30 6.85
N ALA A 74 1.67 -7.30 7.59
CA ALA A 74 2.78 -6.39 7.33
C ALA A 74 3.39 -6.60 5.92
N ALA A 75 3.42 -7.84 5.43
CA ALA A 75 3.90 -8.17 4.09
C ALA A 75 3.12 -7.44 2.97
N TRP A 76 1.80 -7.33 3.11
CA TRP A 76 0.94 -6.65 2.14
C TRP A 76 1.24 -5.15 2.10
N HIS A 77 1.33 -4.52 3.27
CA HIS A 77 1.76 -3.12 3.39
C HIS A 77 3.13 -2.88 2.79
N LYS A 78 4.10 -3.77 3.06
CA LYS A 78 5.48 -3.59 2.61
C LYS A 78 5.57 -3.39 1.09
N GLY A 79 4.89 -4.23 0.30
CA GLY A 79 4.88 -4.10 -1.15
C GLY A 79 4.28 -2.77 -1.65
N LEU A 80 3.17 -2.34 -1.04
CA LEU A 80 2.52 -1.08 -1.40
C LEU A 80 3.34 0.15 -0.99
N LEU A 81 3.94 0.13 0.20
CA LEU A 81 4.81 1.20 0.70
C LEU A 81 6.07 1.36 -0.16
N GLU A 82 6.71 0.24 -0.56
CA GLU A 82 7.83 0.26 -1.50
C GLU A 82 7.42 0.85 -2.85
N GLY A 83 6.25 0.44 -3.38
CA GLY A 83 5.72 0.98 -4.63
C GLY A 83 5.47 2.49 -4.57
N ALA A 84 4.93 2.99 -3.46
CA ALA A 84 4.63 4.41 -3.26
C ALA A 84 5.90 5.26 -3.17
N ALA A 85 6.90 4.77 -2.43
CA ALA A 85 8.22 5.40 -2.36
C ALA A 85 8.87 5.47 -3.76
N ASN A 86 8.85 4.36 -4.51
CA ASN A 86 9.41 4.30 -5.86
C ASN A 86 8.67 5.22 -6.86
N ALA A 87 7.39 5.47 -6.65
CA ALA A 87 6.63 6.43 -7.46
C ALA A 87 6.94 7.91 -7.10
N GLY A 88 7.69 8.18 -6.04
CA GLY A 88 8.01 9.54 -5.57
C GLY A 88 6.92 10.18 -4.71
N VAL A 89 6.07 9.38 -4.07
CA VAL A 89 5.11 9.87 -3.07
C VAL A 89 5.84 10.16 -1.76
N HIS A 90 5.81 11.41 -1.28
CA HIS A 90 6.48 11.77 -0.02
C HIS A 90 5.67 11.37 1.20
N VAL A 91 4.35 11.60 1.16
CA VAL A 91 3.44 11.44 2.29
C VAL A 91 2.24 10.59 1.90
N LEU A 92 1.97 9.53 2.65
CA LEU A 92 0.69 8.82 2.57
C LEU A 92 -0.32 9.43 3.54
N LEU A 93 -1.48 9.80 3.00
CA LEU A 93 -2.66 10.19 3.76
C LEU A 93 -3.45 8.92 4.08
N VAL A 94 -3.17 8.33 5.23
CA VAL A 94 -3.70 7.03 5.67
C VAL A 94 -5.17 7.17 6.03
N HIS A 95 -6.05 6.50 5.28
CA HIS A 95 -7.50 6.52 5.46
C HIS A 95 -7.89 5.83 6.78
N TYR A 96 -8.49 6.57 7.70
CA TYR A 96 -8.86 6.06 9.02
C TYR A 96 -10.33 6.35 9.29
N VAL A 97 -11.09 5.29 9.57
CA VAL A 97 -12.51 5.38 9.92
C VAL A 97 -12.66 5.22 11.44
N PRO A 98 -13.12 6.25 12.17
CA PRO A 98 -13.11 6.26 13.62
C PRO A 98 -14.43 5.77 14.27
N ASP A 99 -15.08 4.75 13.70
CA ASP A 99 -16.27 4.13 14.28
C ASP A 99 -15.94 2.82 15.04
N ALA A 100 -16.89 2.33 15.85
CA ALA A 100 -16.66 1.17 16.72
C ALA A 100 -16.41 -0.13 15.96
N ASP A 101 -17.08 -0.34 14.83
CA ASP A 101 -16.98 -1.55 14.02
C ASP A 101 -15.67 -1.55 13.23
N SER A 102 -15.28 -0.37 12.73
CA SER A 102 -14.04 -0.21 11.98
C SER A 102 -12.78 -0.43 12.82
N ARG A 103 -12.84 -0.28 14.15
CA ARG A 103 -11.70 -0.54 15.04
C ARG A 103 -11.13 -1.95 14.89
N ALA A 104 -11.96 -2.92 14.53
CA ALA A 104 -11.54 -4.31 14.31
C ALA A 104 -10.51 -4.47 13.18
N TRP A 105 -10.42 -3.52 12.24
CA TRP A 105 -9.42 -3.53 11.17
C TRP A 105 -8.49 -2.31 11.20
N THR A 106 -8.96 -1.13 11.64
CA THR A 106 -8.12 0.09 11.65
C THR A 106 -6.94 -0.03 12.60
N VAL A 107 -7.16 -0.57 13.80
CA VAL A 107 -6.12 -0.69 14.84
C VAL A 107 -5.08 -1.77 14.51
N PRO A 108 -5.46 -3.05 14.26
CA PRO A 108 -4.49 -4.07 13.90
C PRO A 108 -3.83 -3.78 12.54
N GLY A 109 -4.56 -3.17 11.61
CA GLY A 109 -4.00 -2.83 10.31
C GLY A 109 -2.97 -1.70 10.37
N LEU A 110 -3.22 -0.67 11.17
CA LEU A 110 -2.23 0.37 11.42
C LEU A 110 -0.96 -0.18 12.09
N ALA A 111 -1.10 -1.14 13.03
CA ALA A 111 0.05 -1.81 13.63
C ALA A 111 0.85 -2.64 12.61
N ALA A 112 0.17 -3.32 11.68
CA ALA A 112 0.80 -4.05 10.58
C ALA A 112 1.55 -3.11 9.61
N MET A 113 0.96 -1.95 9.28
CA MET A 113 1.61 -0.92 8.47
C MET A 113 2.85 -0.35 9.15
N VAL A 114 2.77 -0.02 10.44
CA VAL A 114 3.93 0.45 11.22
C VAL A 114 5.03 -0.60 11.28
N GLN A 115 4.66 -1.88 11.43
CA GLN A 115 5.64 -2.97 11.35
C GLN A 115 6.33 -3.02 9.98
N ALA A 116 5.59 -2.86 8.89
CA ALA A 116 6.17 -2.82 7.54
C ALA A 116 7.13 -1.64 7.34
N LEU A 117 6.81 -0.45 7.87
CA LEU A 117 7.70 0.71 7.87
C LEU A 117 9.00 0.44 8.66
N LYS A 118 8.89 -0.19 9.84
CA LYS A 118 10.05 -0.61 10.64
C LYS A 118 10.91 -1.63 9.88
N ASP A 119 10.29 -2.59 9.21
CA ASP A 119 10.99 -3.60 8.41
C ASP A 119 11.74 -2.98 7.22
N LEU A 120 11.13 -2.02 6.51
CA LEU A 120 11.76 -1.28 5.41
C LEU A 120 12.96 -0.47 5.89
N LYS A 121 12.80 0.27 7.00
CA LYS A 121 13.89 1.02 7.63
C LYS A 121 15.04 0.09 8.03
N ALA A 122 14.74 -1.06 8.65
CA ALA A 122 15.75 -2.01 9.12
C ALA A 122 16.62 -2.58 7.99
N ILE A 123 16.07 -2.73 6.78
CA ILE A 123 16.81 -3.21 5.60
C ILE A 123 17.32 -2.06 4.70
N GLY A 124 17.19 -0.80 5.13
CA GLY A 124 17.68 0.38 4.41
C GLY A 124 16.94 0.67 3.09
N LYS A 125 15.70 0.18 2.95
CA LYS A 125 14.80 0.50 1.84
C LYS A 125 14.11 1.84 2.10
N GLU A 126 13.77 2.53 1.02
CA GLU A 126 13.01 3.77 1.09
C GLU A 126 11.55 3.49 1.43
N TYR A 127 10.92 4.46 2.09
CA TYR A 127 9.54 4.38 2.54
C TYR A 127 8.94 5.80 2.57
N PRO A 128 7.63 5.95 2.29
CA PRO A 128 6.97 7.24 2.47
C PRO A 128 6.76 7.54 3.96
N LEU A 129 6.66 8.82 4.30
CA LEU A 129 6.17 9.24 5.62
C LEU A 129 4.65 9.17 5.65
N VAL A 130 4.05 9.14 6.84
CA VAL A 130 2.61 8.96 6.99
C VAL A 130 1.94 10.11 7.74
N SER A 131 0.71 10.40 7.34
CA SER A 131 -0.17 11.37 7.97
C SER A 131 -1.61 10.88 7.91
N LEU A 132 -2.53 11.57 8.57
CA LEU A 132 -3.89 11.10 8.76
C LEU A 132 -4.86 11.68 7.72
N TYR A 133 -5.61 10.81 7.04
CA TYR A 133 -6.90 11.13 6.43
C TYR A 133 -8.03 10.54 7.28
N LEU A 134 -8.74 11.40 8.00
CA LEU A 134 -9.85 11.00 8.86
C LEU A 134 -11.16 11.04 8.07
N ASP A 135 -11.72 9.86 7.77
CA ASP A 135 -13.01 9.74 7.10
C ASP A 135 -14.15 9.89 8.10
N LEU A 136 -14.88 11.00 7.94
CA LEU A 136 -16.03 11.36 8.78
C LEU A 136 -17.36 11.09 8.08
N ALA A 137 -17.36 10.86 6.77
CA ALA A 137 -18.56 10.55 6.00
C ALA A 137 -19.06 9.14 6.34
N SER A 138 -18.14 8.20 6.52
CA SER A 138 -18.43 6.82 6.90
C SER A 138 -18.77 6.64 8.39
N THR A 139 -18.64 7.70 9.21
CA THR A 139 -19.03 7.62 10.62
C THR A 139 -20.55 7.64 10.75
N GLY A 140 -21.14 6.57 11.27
CA GLY A 140 -22.58 6.51 11.58
C GLY A 140 -23.04 7.46 12.69
N ASP A 141 -22.19 8.40 13.12
CA ASP A 141 -22.38 9.23 14.30
C ASP A 141 -22.86 10.64 13.94
N ALA A 142 -24.09 10.70 13.41
CA ALA A 142 -24.82 11.95 13.13
C ALA A 142 -25.02 12.86 14.36
N LYS A 143 -24.50 12.50 15.54
CA LYS A 143 -24.56 13.25 16.80
C LYS A 143 -23.30 14.07 17.09
N LEU A 144 -22.26 14.00 16.26
CA LEU A 144 -21.04 14.76 16.49
C LEU A 144 -21.24 16.25 16.12
N ASP A 145 -21.45 17.08 17.14
CA ASP A 145 -21.55 18.55 17.03
C ASP A 145 -20.21 19.22 17.35
N VAL A 146 -19.53 19.70 16.30
CA VAL A 146 -18.19 20.30 16.41
C VAL A 146 -18.17 21.73 16.94
N ALA A 147 -19.34 22.35 17.20
CA ALA A 147 -19.41 23.60 17.94
C ALA A 147 -19.25 23.39 19.45
N THR A 148 -19.51 22.18 19.95
CA THR A 148 -19.44 21.84 21.39
C THR A 148 -18.05 21.35 21.79
N GLU A 149 -17.64 21.60 23.05
CA GLU A 149 -16.39 21.04 23.59
C GLU A 149 -16.35 19.52 23.55
N ALA A 150 -17.50 18.86 23.77
CA ALA A 150 -17.59 17.41 23.72
C ALA A 150 -17.34 16.87 22.29
N GLY A 151 -17.94 17.50 21.26
CA GLY A 151 -17.72 17.10 19.87
C GLY A 151 -16.31 17.39 19.39
N LYS A 152 -15.75 18.56 19.72
CA LYS A 152 -14.34 18.88 19.43
C LYS A 152 -13.39 17.89 20.11
N GLY A 153 -13.64 17.57 21.37
CA GLY A 153 -12.86 16.59 22.14
C GLY A 153 -12.95 15.18 21.54
N LYS A 154 -14.12 14.78 21.04
CA LYS A 154 -14.32 13.48 20.37
C LYS A 154 -13.60 13.41 19.03
N LEU A 155 -13.72 14.45 18.18
CA LEU A 155 -12.99 14.56 16.92
C LEU A 155 -11.48 14.51 17.14
N TYR A 156 -10.96 15.28 18.10
CA TYR A 156 -9.56 15.24 18.48
C TYR A 156 -9.14 13.86 19.00
N GLY A 157 -10.00 13.19 19.78
CA GLY A 157 -9.76 11.84 20.28
C GLY A 157 -9.54 10.82 19.14
N PHE A 158 -10.23 10.97 18.01
CA PHE A 158 -10.01 10.15 16.82
C PHE A 158 -8.62 10.40 16.21
N ALA A 159 -8.24 11.66 16.02
CA ALA A 159 -6.91 12.00 15.52
C ALA A 159 -5.80 11.52 16.46
N ARG A 160 -5.97 11.74 17.77
CA ARG A 160 -5.06 11.26 18.81
C ARG A 160 -4.88 9.74 18.74
N SER A 161 -5.95 8.98 18.55
CA SER A 161 -5.90 7.51 18.45
C SER A 161 -5.02 7.01 17.30
N PHE A 162 -4.96 7.75 16.20
CA PHE A 162 -4.07 7.44 15.08
C PHE A 162 -2.63 7.84 15.41
N PHE A 163 -2.41 9.10 15.79
CA PHE A 163 -1.05 9.61 16.02
C PHE A 163 -0.36 8.97 17.24
N SER A 164 -1.10 8.46 18.22
CA SER A 164 -0.54 7.67 19.33
C SER A 164 0.04 6.32 18.89
N ARG A 165 -0.37 5.82 17.71
CA ARG A 165 0.04 4.51 17.15
C ARG A 165 1.12 4.58 16.09
N VAL A 166 1.38 5.77 15.55
CA VAL A 166 2.44 5.98 14.56
C VAL A 166 3.68 6.51 15.31
N PRO A 167 4.84 5.83 15.26
CA PRO A 167 6.07 6.37 15.80
C PRO A 167 6.43 7.73 15.14
N ALA A 168 6.94 8.68 15.93
CA ALA A 168 7.26 10.03 15.46
C ALA A 168 8.25 10.06 14.27
N GLU A 169 9.12 9.04 14.16
CA GLU A 169 10.08 8.88 13.05
C GLU A 169 9.41 8.59 11.69
N PHE A 170 8.18 8.07 11.69
CA PHE A 170 7.41 7.79 10.47
C PHE A 170 6.36 8.87 10.19
N MET A 171 6.09 9.78 11.13
CA MET A 171 5.15 10.87 10.92
C MET A 171 5.72 11.90 9.93
N ALA A 172 4.89 12.32 8.98
CA ALA A 172 5.25 13.40 8.07
C ALA A 172 5.44 14.73 8.80
N ARG A 173 6.42 15.53 8.36
CA ARG A 173 6.62 16.91 8.81
C ARG A 173 6.52 17.83 7.60
N VAL A 174 5.33 18.39 7.39
CA VAL A 174 5.04 19.27 6.27
C VAL A 174 5.09 20.71 6.76
N ALA A 175 5.97 21.52 6.16
CA ALA A 175 6.05 22.95 6.41
C ALA A 175 5.09 23.72 5.50
N LEU A 176 4.51 24.79 6.02
CA LEU A 176 3.70 25.71 5.22
C LEU A 176 4.61 26.64 4.39
N PRO A 177 4.14 27.17 3.25
CA PRO A 177 4.89 28.14 2.47
C PRO A 177 5.36 29.32 3.33
N GLY A 178 6.63 29.69 3.18
CA GLY A 178 7.25 30.79 3.94
C GLY A 178 7.61 30.46 5.40
N THR A 179 7.40 29.21 5.86
CA THR A 179 7.86 28.75 7.18
C THR A 179 9.15 27.93 7.07
N PRO A 180 10.04 27.98 8.08
CA PRO A 180 11.20 27.10 8.13
C PRO A 180 10.80 25.62 8.05
N PRO A 181 11.52 24.76 7.28
CA PRO A 181 11.24 23.32 7.23
C PRO A 181 11.22 22.64 8.61
N ALA A 182 12.01 23.13 9.56
CA ALA A 182 12.06 22.61 10.93
C ALA A 182 10.76 22.81 11.72
N ASP A 183 9.92 23.77 11.33
CA ASP A 183 8.63 24.07 11.97
C ASP A 183 7.46 23.27 11.37
N GLY A 184 7.76 22.32 10.46
CA GLY A 184 6.76 21.46 9.85
C GLY A 184 6.12 20.48 10.84
N GLY A 185 4.84 20.19 10.61
CA GLY A 185 4.04 19.27 11.42
C GLY A 185 3.32 18.21 10.58
N PRO A 186 2.79 17.14 11.21
CA PRO A 186 1.90 16.22 10.53
C PRO A 186 0.64 16.94 10.04
N VAL A 187 0.09 16.42 8.95
CA VAL A 187 -1.18 16.85 8.35
C VAL A 187 -2.33 16.00 8.92
N LEU A 188 -3.32 16.64 9.52
CA LEU A 188 -4.63 16.07 9.80
C LEU A 188 -5.57 16.50 8.68
N PHE A 189 -5.88 15.60 7.76
CA PHE A 189 -6.88 15.82 6.72
C PHE A 189 -8.24 15.30 7.17
N LEU A 190 -9.20 16.20 7.34
CA LEU A 190 -10.58 15.89 7.70
C LEU A 190 -11.43 15.69 6.43
N GLY A 191 -11.96 14.49 6.23
CA GLY A 191 -12.92 14.19 5.17
C GLY A 191 -14.24 14.96 5.32
N SER A 192 -15.19 14.68 4.43
CA SER A 192 -16.45 15.42 4.38
C SER A 192 -17.17 15.50 5.73
N CYS A 193 -17.62 16.71 6.05
CA CYS A 193 -18.41 17.03 7.23
C CYS A 193 -19.92 17.00 6.97
N ALA A 194 -20.37 16.42 5.85
CA ALA A 194 -21.78 16.40 5.46
C ALA A 194 -22.70 15.86 6.57
N ASN A 195 -22.25 14.83 7.29
CA ASN A 195 -23.01 14.16 8.35
C ASN A 195 -22.86 14.80 9.75
N LEU A 196 -22.10 15.89 9.87
CA LEU A 196 -21.80 16.53 11.15
C LEU A 196 -22.71 17.74 11.44
N ALA A 197 -22.83 18.10 12.72
CA ALA A 197 -23.59 19.26 13.17
C ALA A 197 -22.67 20.39 13.68
N GLY A 198 -23.21 21.60 13.76
CA GLY A 198 -22.53 22.76 14.35
C GLY A 198 -21.61 23.54 13.40
N SER A 199 -21.26 24.74 13.85
CA SER A 199 -20.23 25.61 13.23
C SER A 199 -18.83 25.05 13.50
N ALA A 200 -17.93 25.17 12.51
CA ALA A 200 -16.54 24.77 12.63
C ALA A 200 -15.59 25.94 12.95
N GLN A 201 -16.13 27.12 13.31
CA GLN A 201 -15.33 28.29 13.64
C GLN A 201 -14.41 28.03 14.85
N GLY A 202 -13.11 28.31 14.68
CA GLY A 202 -12.09 28.10 15.72
C GLY A 202 -11.71 26.64 15.96
N LEU A 203 -12.22 25.70 15.16
CA LEU A 203 -11.90 24.29 15.26
C LEU A 203 -10.41 24.03 14.94
N GLY A 204 -9.86 24.73 13.93
CA GLY A 204 -8.46 24.57 13.55
C GLY A 204 -7.52 24.90 14.71
N GLU A 205 -7.71 26.06 15.34
CA GLU A 205 -6.93 26.48 16.51
C GLU A 205 -7.06 25.48 17.68
N TYR A 206 -8.27 25.00 17.97
CA TYR A 206 -8.49 24.00 19.02
C TYR A 206 -7.66 22.73 18.79
N LEU A 207 -7.71 22.18 17.58
CA LEU A 207 -6.99 20.95 17.22
C LEU A 207 -5.48 21.15 17.33
N ARG A 208 -4.94 22.26 16.79
CA ARG A 208 -3.50 22.57 16.86
C ARG A 208 -3.02 22.71 18.29
N LYS A 209 -3.74 23.45 19.14
CA LYS A 209 -3.37 23.67 20.54
C LYS A 209 -3.36 22.36 21.34
N ARG A 210 -4.38 21.52 21.16
CA ARG A 210 -4.49 20.21 21.82
C ARG A 210 -3.34 19.29 21.39
N PHE A 211 -3.08 19.22 20.09
CA PHE A 211 -2.00 18.40 19.54
C PHE A 211 -0.62 18.86 20.01
N GLN A 212 -0.33 20.16 19.97
CA GLN A 212 0.93 20.73 20.49
C GLN A 212 1.13 20.43 21.98
N THR A 213 0.06 20.44 22.77
CA THR A 213 0.13 20.14 24.21
C THR A 213 0.46 18.67 24.46
N GLU A 214 -0.08 17.75 23.64
CA GLU A 214 0.04 16.31 23.87
C GLU A 214 1.27 15.70 23.20
N PHE A 215 1.61 16.14 21.99
CA PHE A 215 2.70 15.58 21.18
C PHE A 215 3.92 16.49 21.10
N GLY A 216 3.84 17.75 21.57
CA GLY A 216 4.94 18.71 21.47
C GLY A 216 5.25 19.18 20.05
N LEU A 217 4.39 18.87 19.08
CA LEU A 217 4.58 19.13 17.66
C LEU A 217 3.51 20.10 17.10
N PRO A 218 3.85 20.95 16.12
CA PRO A 218 2.87 21.67 15.35
C PRO A 218 1.92 20.70 14.62
N LEU A 219 0.69 21.12 14.36
CA LEU A 219 -0.26 20.37 13.55
C LEU A 219 -0.69 21.23 12.36
N ILE A 220 -0.69 20.64 11.16
CA ILE A 220 -1.28 21.25 9.98
C ILE A 220 -2.67 20.65 9.79
N VAL A 221 -3.70 21.50 9.72
CA VAL A 221 -5.09 21.04 9.59
C VAL A 221 -5.56 21.29 8.17
N ALA A 222 -6.02 20.23 7.50
CA ALA A 222 -6.63 20.27 6.18
C ALA A 222 -8.06 19.73 6.24
N GLY A 223 -8.93 20.13 5.31
CA GLY A 223 -10.26 19.54 5.19
C GLY A 223 -10.83 19.62 3.79
N THR A 224 -11.91 18.90 3.52
CA THR A 224 -12.67 19.05 2.28
C THR A 224 -13.37 20.43 2.21
N PRO A 225 -13.75 20.93 1.02
CA PRO A 225 -14.26 22.29 0.85
C PRO A 225 -15.55 22.63 1.63
N ASP A 226 -16.35 21.62 1.97
CA ASP A 226 -17.55 21.74 2.81
C ASP A 226 -17.23 22.20 4.25
N TRP A 227 -16.03 21.95 4.77
CA TRP A 227 -15.59 22.52 6.05
C TRP A 227 -15.49 24.05 6.02
N ARG A 228 -15.00 24.60 4.90
CA ARG A 228 -14.92 26.06 4.70
C ARG A 228 -16.31 26.67 4.71
N ALA A 229 -17.29 26.01 4.08
CA ALA A 229 -18.68 26.45 4.08
C ALA A 229 -19.28 26.47 5.50
N ARG A 230 -18.73 25.69 6.45
CA ARG A 230 -19.09 25.68 7.87
C ARG A 230 -18.26 26.64 8.75
N GLY A 231 -17.43 27.49 8.15
CA GLY A 231 -16.64 28.51 8.86
C GLY A 231 -15.34 28.00 9.47
N ALA A 232 -14.84 26.82 9.06
CA ALA A 232 -13.54 26.33 9.49
C ALA A 232 -12.39 27.23 9.02
N ASP A 233 -11.31 27.31 9.80
CA ASP A 233 -10.09 28.10 9.58
C ASP A 233 -8.85 27.19 9.36
N PHE A 234 -8.97 26.31 8.38
CA PHE A 234 -7.95 25.29 8.11
C PHE A 234 -6.78 25.84 7.28
N ASP A 235 -5.61 25.21 7.41
CA ASP A 235 -4.40 25.60 6.68
C ASP A 235 -4.51 25.25 5.20
N ALA A 236 -5.24 24.18 4.86
CA ALA A 236 -5.45 23.71 3.49
C ALA A 236 -6.89 23.24 3.28
N TYR A 237 -7.36 23.32 2.04
CA TYR A 237 -8.56 22.61 1.61
C TYR A 237 -8.21 21.67 0.46
N ILE A 238 -8.71 20.44 0.50
CA ILE A 238 -8.42 19.40 -0.49
C ILE A 238 -9.75 18.91 -1.07
N GLY A 239 -9.97 19.15 -2.36
CA GLY A 239 -11.16 18.66 -3.07
C GLY A 239 -10.98 17.20 -3.46
N LEU A 240 -11.97 16.36 -3.14
CA LEU A 240 -12.03 14.95 -3.54
C LEU A 240 -13.24 14.76 -4.45
N ASP A 241 -13.01 14.81 -5.75
CA ASP A 241 -14.01 14.50 -6.78
C ASP A 241 -13.32 13.81 -7.96
N PRO A 242 -13.05 12.49 -7.84
CA PRO A 242 -12.30 11.76 -8.86
C PRO A 242 -13.02 11.73 -10.22
N LYS A 243 -14.32 12.06 -10.27
CA LYS A 243 -15.10 12.20 -11.52
C LYS A 243 -14.57 13.32 -12.42
N GLN A 244 -13.86 14.31 -11.86
CA GLN A 244 -13.26 15.40 -12.62
C GLN A 244 -11.86 15.07 -13.15
N GLY A 245 -11.18 14.04 -12.63
CA GLY A 245 -9.79 13.69 -12.93
C GLY A 245 -8.74 14.67 -12.37
N LEU A 246 -9.03 15.97 -12.35
CA LEU A 246 -8.24 17.01 -11.68
C LEU A 246 -9.17 17.97 -10.94
N VAL A 247 -8.98 18.10 -9.63
CA VAL A 247 -9.68 19.08 -8.78
C VAL A 247 -8.65 20.04 -8.21
N ARG A 248 -8.97 21.34 -8.19
CA ARG A 248 -8.09 22.37 -7.61
C ARG A 248 -8.82 23.12 -6.53
N GLU A 249 -8.14 23.38 -5.43
CA GLU A 249 -8.67 24.20 -4.34
C GLU A 249 -7.73 25.35 -4.00
N SER A 250 -8.37 26.46 -3.69
CA SER A 250 -7.74 27.67 -3.16
C SER A 250 -8.62 28.18 -2.01
N GLY A 251 -8.01 28.82 -1.00
CA GLY A 251 -8.75 29.36 0.15
C GLY A 251 -8.17 29.02 1.51
N GLY A 252 -7.18 28.12 1.57
CA GLY A 252 -6.28 27.96 2.71
C GLY A 252 -5.03 28.82 2.57
N LYS A 253 -4.04 28.56 3.43
CA LYS A 253 -2.67 29.08 3.33
C LYS A 253 -1.87 28.41 2.20
N VAL A 254 -2.34 27.27 1.71
CA VAL A 254 -1.77 26.52 0.58
C VAL A 254 -2.82 26.33 -0.51
N THR A 255 -2.35 26.35 -1.75
CA THR A 255 -3.10 25.87 -2.92
C THR A 255 -2.92 24.37 -3.05
N THR A 256 -4.00 23.65 -3.36
CA THR A 256 -3.95 22.20 -3.51
C THR A 256 -4.54 21.77 -4.85
N ALA A 257 -4.08 20.62 -5.32
CA ALA A 257 -4.70 19.92 -6.42
C ALA A 257 -4.80 18.43 -6.10
N THR A 258 -5.89 17.81 -6.51
CA THR A 258 -6.07 16.35 -6.45
C THR A 258 -6.15 15.82 -7.87
N VAL A 259 -5.34 14.83 -8.21
CA VAL A 259 -5.41 14.12 -9.48
C VAL A 259 -5.84 12.68 -9.27
N SER A 260 -6.63 12.16 -10.20
CA SER A 260 -7.11 10.79 -10.18
C SER A 260 -7.00 10.19 -11.59
N PRO A 261 -6.58 8.91 -11.73
CA PRO A 261 -6.47 8.28 -13.04
C PRO A 261 -7.83 7.97 -13.66
N GLY A 262 -8.84 7.73 -12.83
CA GLY A 262 -10.18 7.33 -13.23
C GLY A 262 -11.02 7.05 -11.99
N PHE A 263 -12.27 6.66 -12.18
CA PHE A 263 -13.22 6.38 -11.12
C PHE A 263 -14.35 5.50 -11.65
N ASN A 264 -14.86 4.59 -10.84
CA ASN A 264 -16.10 3.87 -11.13
C ASN A 264 -16.82 3.51 -9.81
N ASP A 265 -18.07 3.94 -9.65
CA ASP A 265 -18.93 3.53 -8.53
C ASP A 265 -20.11 2.64 -8.94
N ASP A 266 -20.13 2.13 -10.18
CA ASP A 266 -21.21 1.32 -10.75
C ASP A 266 -21.41 -0.02 -10.00
N TYR A 267 -20.41 -0.46 -9.23
CA TYR A 267 -20.55 -1.62 -8.34
C TYR A 267 -21.54 -1.36 -7.19
N ARG A 268 -21.84 -0.09 -6.86
CA ARG A 268 -22.80 0.32 -5.83
C ARG A 268 -24.17 0.54 -6.47
N PRO A 269 -25.21 -0.23 -6.09
CA PRO A 269 -26.54 -0.07 -6.67
C PRO A 269 -27.07 1.37 -6.54
N GLY A 270 -27.42 1.99 -7.67
CA GLY A 270 -28.01 3.34 -7.72
C GLY A 270 -27.02 4.51 -7.67
N MET A 271 -25.72 4.25 -7.59
CA MET A 271 -24.65 5.22 -7.80
C MET A 271 -24.06 4.90 -9.18
N GLY A 272 -24.12 5.85 -10.13
CA GLY A 272 -23.81 5.60 -11.56
C GLY A 272 -22.92 6.66 -12.17
N GLY A 273 -21.76 6.88 -11.56
CA GLY A 273 -20.75 7.81 -12.05
C GLY A 273 -19.42 7.11 -12.32
N ALA A 274 -18.91 7.28 -13.54
CA ALA A 274 -17.60 6.82 -13.93
C ALA A 274 -16.76 7.96 -14.53
N LYS A 275 -15.45 7.86 -14.38
CA LYS A 275 -14.45 8.63 -15.09
C LYS A 275 -13.46 7.64 -15.70
N PRO A 276 -13.44 7.47 -17.03
CA PRO A 276 -12.50 6.55 -17.64
C PRO A 276 -11.04 6.99 -17.49
N ARG A 277 -10.14 6.01 -17.62
CA ARG A 277 -8.69 6.25 -17.69
C ARG A 277 -8.26 6.79 -19.05
N ASP A 278 -9.01 6.46 -20.11
CA ASP A 278 -8.78 6.87 -21.50
C ASP A 278 -7.37 6.48 -22.00
N GLY A 279 -6.90 5.28 -21.66
CA GLY A 279 -5.55 4.79 -21.93
C GLY A 279 -4.49 5.56 -21.14
N GLY A 280 -4.82 6.04 -19.95
CA GLY A 280 -3.98 6.88 -19.09
C GLY A 280 -4.03 8.38 -19.41
N ARG A 281 -4.77 8.80 -20.45
CA ARG A 281 -4.88 10.22 -20.85
C ARG A 281 -5.52 11.09 -19.79
N THR A 282 -6.45 10.57 -18.98
CA THR A 282 -7.07 11.31 -17.88
C THR A 282 -5.99 11.80 -16.89
N LEU A 283 -5.13 10.88 -16.44
CA LEU A 283 -4.06 11.20 -15.50
C LEU A 283 -3.00 12.13 -16.14
N ILE A 284 -2.56 11.82 -17.37
CA ILE A 284 -1.57 12.62 -18.10
C ILE A 284 -2.05 14.06 -18.30
N SER A 285 -3.34 14.25 -18.62
CA SER A 285 -3.92 15.58 -18.79
C SER A 285 -3.90 16.37 -17.48
N GLY A 286 -4.24 15.72 -16.36
CA GLY A 286 -4.15 16.31 -15.02
C GLY A 286 -2.73 16.78 -14.69
N TRP A 287 -1.72 15.94 -14.93
CA TRP A 287 -0.31 16.30 -14.73
C TRP A 287 0.16 17.45 -15.63
N ASN A 288 -0.25 17.45 -16.90
CA ASN A 288 0.09 18.52 -17.84
C ASN A 288 -0.48 19.87 -17.40
N GLU A 289 -1.72 19.90 -16.90
CA GLU A 289 -2.32 21.12 -16.36
C GLU A 289 -1.63 21.59 -15.08
N LEU A 290 -1.18 20.66 -14.23
CA LEU A 290 -0.37 21.02 -13.06
C LEU A 290 1.00 21.56 -13.43
N GLY A 291 1.64 21.04 -14.48
CA GLY A 291 2.90 21.58 -14.99
C GLY A 291 2.79 23.03 -15.49
N LYS A 292 1.63 23.40 -16.06
CA LYS A 292 1.35 24.77 -16.52
C LYS A 292 1.05 25.73 -15.36
N SER A 293 0.37 25.24 -14.33
CA SER A 293 -0.03 26.02 -13.15
C SER A 293 0.19 25.18 -11.88
N PRO A 294 1.42 25.21 -11.33
CA PRO A 294 1.76 24.42 -10.15
C PRO A 294 0.97 24.84 -8.90
N THR A 295 0.81 23.90 -7.97
CA THR A 295 0.23 24.13 -6.64
C THR A 295 1.25 23.85 -5.55
N ASP A 296 1.00 24.36 -4.34
CA ASP A 296 1.85 24.07 -3.19
C ASP A 296 1.81 22.58 -2.85
N TRP A 297 0.61 21.99 -2.86
CA TRP A 297 0.38 20.57 -2.59
C TRP A 297 -0.29 19.87 -3.77
N VAL A 298 0.10 18.63 -4.03
CA VAL A 298 -0.59 17.73 -4.95
C VAL A 298 -0.96 16.44 -4.23
N VAL A 299 -2.20 16.00 -4.38
CA VAL A 299 -2.74 14.76 -3.83
C VAL A 299 -3.06 13.81 -4.97
N VAL A 300 -2.57 12.58 -4.88
CA VAL A 300 -2.98 11.48 -5.76
C VAL A 300 -4.15 10.78 -5.08
N ASP A 301 -5.31 10.80 -5.72
CA ASP A 301 -6.50 10.05 -5.35
C ASP A 301 -6.65 8.90 -6.34
N SER A 302 -6.12 7.71 -6.03
CA SER A 302 -5.46 7.29 -4.79
C SER A 302 -4.28 6.36 -5.06
N TRP A 303 -3.52 5.97 -4.03
CA TRP A 303 -2.48 4.96 -4.21
C TRP A 303 -3.10 3.60 -4.56
N ASP A 304 -4.02 3.10 -3.74
CA ASP A 304 -4.51 1.72 -3.76
C ASP A 304 -6.05 1.60 -3.62
N GLY A 305 -6.80 2.60 -4.08
CA GLY A 305 -8.26 2.62 -4.12
C GLY A 305 -8.89 1.70 -5.17
N TYR A 306 -8.53 0.41 -5.15
CA TYR A 306 -8.99 -0.63 -6.08
C TYR A 306 -10.52 -0.82 -6.10
N GLN A 307 -11.21 -0.47 -5.00
CA GLN A 307 -12.67 -0.52 -4.92
C GLN A 307 -13.35 0.52 -5.80
N ASP A 308 -12.80 1.73 -5.85
CA ASP A 308 -13.38 2.86 -6.57
C ASP A 308 -12.71 3.06 -7.94
N GLY A 309 -11.71 2.23 -8.26
CA GLY A 309 -10.96 2.29 -9.51
C GLY A 309 -10.05 3.53 -9.61
N THR A 310 -9.70 4.15 -8.48
CA THR A 310 -8.88 5.37 -8.42
C THR A 310 -7.39 5.08 -8.25
N GLU A 311 -6.98 3.82 -8.12
CA GLU A 311 -5.62 3.46 -7.78
C GLU A 311 -4.60 3.82 -8.87
N VAL A 312 -3.43 4.32 -8.48
CA VAL A 312 -2.24 4.42 -9.34
C VAL A 312 -1.23 3.31 -9.08
N ALA A 313 -1.38 2.56 -7.98
CA ALA A 313 -0.63 1.35 -7.75
C ALA A 313 -0.93 0.31 -8.85
N PRO A 314 0.01 -0.61 -9.14
CA PRO A 314 -0.21 -1.57 -10.20
C PRO A 314 -1.47 -2.42 -10.01
N SER A 315 -2.12 -2.77 -11.11
CA SER A 315 -3.27 -3.67 -11.16
C SER A 315 -3.13 -4.65 -12.32
N ARG A 316 -3.85 -5.78 -12.28
CA ARG A 316 -3.81 -6.77 -13.37
C ARG A 316 -4.24 -6.15 -14.69
N GLN A 317 -5.26 -5.30 -14.66
CA GLN A 317 -5.88 -4.63 -15.79
C GLN A 317 -4.94 -3.62 -16.46
N PHE A 318 -4.24 -2.78 -15.69
CA PHE A 318 -3.49 -1.64 -16.22
C PHE A 318 -1.96 -1.73 -16.04
N GLY A 319 -1.47 -2.77 -15.35
CA GLY A 319 -0.06 -2.92 -15.05
C GLY A 319 0.51 -1.73 -14.29
N GLU A 320 1.72 -1.31 -14.64
CA GLU A 320 2.44 -0.21 -13.98
C GLU A 320 2.22 1.14 -14.69
N GLN A 321 1.25 1.24 -15.61
CA GLN A 321 1.06 2.41 -16.46
C GLN A 321 0.84 3.69 -15.63
N ASP A 322 -0.13 3.66 -14.70
CA ASP A 322 -0.46 4.85 -13.91
C ASP A 322 0.53 5.12 -12.78
N GLN A 323 1.23 4.10 -12.29
CA GLN A 323 2.39 4.29 -11.41
C GLN A 323 3.49 5.06 -12.15
N SER A 324 3.77 4.68 -13.40
CA SER A 324 4.77 5.34 -14.24
C SER A 324 4.37 6.77 -14.61
N ASN A 325 3.09 6.99 -14.94
CA ASN A 325 2.56 8.33 -15.19
C ASN A 325 2.63 9.22 -13.95
N THR A 326 2.30 8.68 -12.77
CA THR A 326 2.42 9.38 -11.49
C THR A 326 3.88 9.71 -11.18
N MET A 327 4.79 8.76 -11.37
CA MET A 327 6.22 8.97 -11.20
C MET A 327 6.73 10.11 -12.10
N ALA A 328 6.33 10.13 -13.38
CA ALA A 328 6.71 11.18 -14.30
C ALA A 328 6.11 12.55 -13.93
N GLY A 329 4.81 12.59 -13.60
CA GLY A 329 4.10 13.80 -13.19
C GLY A 329 4.67 14.42 -11.91
N LEU A 330 4.93 13.59 -10.89
CA LEU A 330 5.57 14.04 -9.67
C LEU A 330 6.99 14.53 -9.92
N ALA A 331 7.79 13.85 -10.75
CA ALA A 331 9.14 14.32 -11.09
C ALA A 331 9.13 15.72 -11.72
N ALA A 332 8.15 16.00 -12.59
CA ALA A 332 8.01 17.30 -13.23
C ALA A 332 7.61 18.41 -12.25
N LEU A 333 6.78 18.09 -11.25
CA LEU A 333 6.24 19.07 -10.29
C LEU A 333 7.13 19.31 -9.06
N THR A 334 7.94 18.32 -8.68
CA THR A 334 8.72 18.36 -7.43
C THR A 334 10.17 18.82 -7.64
N ALA A 335 10.62 18.93 -8.89
CA ALA A 335 11.96 19.41 -9.22
C ALA A 335 12.17 20.89 -8.82
N ARG A 336 13.18 21.15 -7.98
CA ARG A 336 13.53 22.48 -7.44
C ARG A 336 14.81 23.09 -8.05
N GLY A 337 15.05 22.85 -9.34
CA GLY A 337 16.29 23.22 -10.03
C GLY A 337 17.30 22.07 -10.07
N GLU A 338 18.54 22.33 -10.51
CA GLU A 338 19.57 21.28 -10.67
C GLU A 338 19.96 20.63 -9.34
N TYR A 339 20.16 21.45 -8.31
CA TYR A 339 20.47 21.02 -6.95
C TYR A 339 19.42 21.56 -6.00
N ALA A 340 18.72 20.67 -5.31
CA ALA A 340 17.77 21.05 -4.27
C ALA A 340 17.60 19.91 -3.27
N ALA A 341 17.27 20.26 -2.04
CA ALA A 341 17.10 19.33 -0.94
C ALA A 341 15.76 19.60 -0.23
N ARG A 342 15.11 18.53 0.21
CA ARG A 342 13.92 18.61 1.07
C ARG A 342 14.22 17.91 2.38
N LEU A 343 14.06 18.63 3.49
CA LEU A 343 14.09 18.01 4.81
C LEU A 343 12.80 17.22 5.00
N LEU A 344 12.94 15.93 5.31
CA LEU A 344 11.82 15.04 5.58
C LEU A 344 11.65 14.80 7.09
N ALA A 345 12.74 14.63 7.83
CA ALA A 345 12.73 14.51 9.28
C ALA A 345 14.06 14.99 9.88
N ILE A 346 14.02 15.46 11.14
CA ILE A 346 15.20 15.91 11.87
C ILE A 346 15.06 15.61 13.37
N SER A 347 16.15 15.18 13.98
CA SER A 347 16.29 14.94 15.43
C SER A 347 17.57 15.59 15.92
N VAL A 348 17.46 16.82 16.41
CA VAL A 348 18.55 17.60 17.03
C VAL A 348 18.21 17.80 18.50
N PRO A 349 19.13 17.52 19.45
CA PRO A 349 18.90 17.86 20.85
C PRO A 349 18.71 19.38 21.02
N PRO A 350 17.63 19.84 21.70
CA PRO A 350 17.36 21.27 21.88
C PRO A 350 18.36 21.95 22.82
N THR A 351 19.04 21.17 23.65
CA THR A 351 20.10 21.60 24.57
C THR A 351 21.31 20.71 24.39
N MET A 352 22.52 21.28 24.37
CA MET A 352 23.76 20.50 24.27
C MET A 352 24.82 20.98 25.26
N HIS A 353 25.68 20.05 25.71
CA HIS A 353 26.82 20.39 26.55
C HIS A 353 27.97 20.97 25.70
N PRO A 354 28.68 22.02 26.14
CA PRO A 354 29.88 22.53 25.47
C PRO A 354 31.01 21.50 25.37
N LYS A 355 31.79 21.54 24.28
CA LYS A 355 32.90 20.60 24.02
C LYS A 355 32.48 19.12 24.07
N SER A 356 31.33 18.82 23.51
CA SER A 356 30.88 17.46 23.27
C SER A 356 30.51 17.26 21.79
N VAL A 357 30.17 16.02 21.42
CA VAL A 357 29.69 15.70 20.08
C VAL A 357 28.27 15.17 20.21
N ALA A 358 27.29 15.98 19.81
CA ALA A 358 25.88 15.61 19.86
C ALA A 358 25.48 14.80 18.62
N HIS A 359 24.92 13.61 18.85
CA HIS A 359 24.38 12.79 17.77
C HIS A 359 23.05 13.34 17.27
N THR A 360 22.98 13.59 15.96
CA THR A 360 21.83 14.17 15.27
C THR A 360 21.43 13.27 14.10
N GLU A 361 20.14 12.96 13.96
CA GLU A 361 19.62 12.26 12.78
C GLU A 361 18.87 13.23 11.85
N ILE A 362 19.17 13.16 10.55
CA ILE A 362 18.61 14.07 9.55
C ILE A 362 18.20 13.22 8.34
N HIS A 363 16.91 13.19 8.01
CA HIS A 363 16.38 12.51 6.83
C HIS A 363 16.13 13.54 5.73
N VAL A 364 16.85 13.42 4.62
CA VAL A 364 16.83 14.39 3.52
C VAL A 364 16.59 13.67 2.20
N GLU A 365 15.79 14.30 1.35
CA GLU A 365 15.57 13.90 -0.03
C GLU A 365 16.34 14.81 -0.99
N ASN A 366 16.85 14.21 -2.08
CA ASN A 366 17.31 14.96 -3.23
C ASN A 366 16.11 15.45 -4.05
N ALA A 367 15.71 16.71 -3.84
CA ALA A 367 14.63 17.37 -4.58
C ALA A 367 15.12 18.07 -5.87
N GLY A 368 16.38 17.90 -6.24
CA GLY A 368 16.97 18.43 -7.47
C GLY A 368 16.80 17.47 -8.65
N THR A 369 17.23 17.89 -9.84
CA THR A 369 17.22 17.06 -11.04
C THR A 369 18.54 16.32 -11.29
N ARG A 370 19.60 16.63 -10.53
CA ARG A 370 20.91 15.96 -10.63
C ARG A 370 21.13 15.00 -9.46
N PRO A 371 21.78 13.85 -9.68
CA PRO A 371 22.19 12.98 -8.60
C PRO A 371 23.22 13.67 -7.71
N TRP A 372 23.13 13.45 -6.40
CA TRP A 372 24.18 13.82 -5.46
C TRP A 372 25.22 12.70 -5.42
N ILE A 373 26.46 13.02 -5.77
CA ILE A 373 27.53 12.01 -5.91
C ILE A 373 28.25 11.83 -4.58
N ARG A 374 28.47 10.57 -4.19
CA ARG A 374 29.23 10.24 -2.98
C ARG A 374 30.65 10.78 -3.09
N GLY A 375 31.05 11.57 -2.09
CA GLY A 375 32.36 12.24 -2.05
C GLY A 375 32.44 13.55 -2.84
N GLY A 376 31.42 13.86 -3.65
CA GLY A 376 31.22 15.18 -4.29
C GLY A 376 30.14 16.02 -3.60
N THR A 377 29.24 15.41 -2.84
CA THR A 377 28.22 16.11 -2.05
C THR A 377 28.29 15.70 -0.57
N PHE A 378 28.09 16.68 0.31
CA PHE A 378 28.22 16.52 1.75
C PHE A 378 27.05 17.13 2.49
N LEU A 379 26.63 16.51 3.59
CA LEU A 379 25.84 17.17 4.61
C LEU A 379 26.78 17.96 5.53
N ARG A 380 26.59 19.26 5.65
CA ARG A 380 27.39 20.18 6.46
C ARG A 380 26.56 20.76 7.59
N TYR A 381 27.19 21.04 8.72
CA TYR A 381 26.62 21.88 9.77
C TYR A 381 27.53 23.06 10.08
N ARG A 382 26.93 24.17 10.52
CA ARG A 382 27.63 25.33 11.08
C ARG A 382 26.86 25.93 12.25
N TRP A 383 27.61 26.49 13.21
CA TRP A 383 27.06 27.21 14.35
C TRP A 383 26.93 28.70 14.04
N LEU A 384 25.73 29.23 14.26
CA LEU A 384 25.44 30.66 14.17
C LEU A 384 25.02 31.21 15.54
N GLN A 385 25.40 32.45 15.82
CA GLN A 385 24.86 33.23 16.92
C GLN A 385 24.47 34.61 16.38
N ASN A 386 23.22 35.03 16.61
CA ASN A 386 22.67 36.26 16.03
C ASN A 386 22.86 36.35 14.49
N GLY A 387 22.77 35.22 13.79
CA GLY A 387 22.95 35.11 12.34
C GLY A 387 24.40 35.15 11.84
N GLN A 388 25.40 35.24 12.73
CA GLN A 388 26.82 35.25 12.36
C GLN A 388 27.50 33.92 12.74
N PRO A 389 28.48 33.43 11.95
CA PRO A 389 29.26 32.25 12.31
C PRO A 389 29.92 32.39 13.69
N ALA A 390 29.68 31.41 14.56
CA ALA A 390 30.09 31.48 15.97
C ALA A 390 30.89 30.26 16.45
N GLY A 391 31.02 29.20 15.63
CA GLY A 391 31.68 27.96 16.04
C GLY A 391 32.36 27.20 14.92
N GLY A 392 32.83 26.01 15.26
CA GLY A 392 33.35 25.03 14.32
C GLY A 392 32.26 24.51 13.38
N GLU A 393 32.69 23.86 12.32
CA GLU A 393 31.83 23.24 11.32
C GLU A 393 32.28 21.81 11.06
N GLY A 394 31.37 20.99 10.57
CA GLY A 394 31.67 19.61 10.19
C GLY A 394 30.90 19.22 8.94
N ARG A 395 31.41 18.19 8.25
CA ARG A 395 30.77 17.64 7.06
C ARG A 395 30.79 16.12 7.06
N LEU A 396 29.73 15.52 6.54
CA LEU A 396 29.57 14.08 6.36
C LEU A 396 29.28 13.79 4.89
N ALA A 397 30.06 12.89 4.29
CA ALA A 397 29.81 12.44 2.92
C ALA A 397 28.54 11.56 2.86
N LEU A 398 27.91 11.50 1.69
CA LEU A 398 26.80 10.56 1.46
C LEU A 398 27.26 9.11 1.68
N ALA A 399 26.32 8.25 2.09
CA ALA A 399 26.58 6.82 2.21
C ALA A 399 26.63 6.16 0.81
N ARG A 400 25.83 6.68 -0.13
CA ARG A 400 25.69 6.25 -1.52
C ARG A 400 25.39 7.44 -2.42
N ASP A 401 25.49 7.26 -3.73
CA ASP A 401 24.96 8.26 -4.67
C ASP A 401 23.44 8.37 -4.45
N LEU A 402 22.95 9.60 -4.33
CA LEU A 402 21.53 9.87 -4.08
C LEU A 402 20.89 10.42 -5.35
N GLN A 403 20.15 9.57 -6.04
CA GLN A 403 19.42 9.94 -7.26
C GLN A 403 18.31 10.96 -6.95
N PRO A 404 17.86 11.75 -7.94
CA PRO A 404 16.68 12.61 -7.79
C PRO A 404 15.48 11.85 -7.21
N ARG A 405 14.82 12.44 -6.20
CA ARG A 405 13.66 11.93 -5.44
C ARG A 405 13.94 10.77 -4.48
N HIS A 406 15.19 10.33 -4.39
CA HIS A 406 15.60 9.36 -3.39
C HIS A 406 15.99 10.09 -2.11
N SER A 407 15.83 9.41 -0.98
CA SER A 407 16.14 9.96 0.35
C SER A 407 17.19 9.14 1.09
N GLN A 408 17.85 9.80 2.04
CA GLN A 408 18.82 9.17 2.92
C GLN A 408 18.68 9.76 4.33
N THR A 409 18.78 8.89 5.33
CA THR A 409 19.02 9.30 6.73
C THR A 409 20.53 9.46 6.95
N PHE A 410 20.91 10.57 7.56
CA PHE A 410 22.26 10.88 7.98
C PHE A 410 22.34 10.88 9.50
N ALA A 411 23.32 10.15 10.04
CA ALA A 411 23.70 10.20 11.44
C ALA A 411 24.93 11.10 11.57
N LEU A 412 24.74 12.33 12.03
CA LEU A 412 25.75 13.39 12.08
C LEU A 412 26.17 13.67 13.52
N GLY A 413 27.47 13.61 13.80
CA GLY A 413 28.05 14.13 15.04
C GLY A 413 28.26 15.63 14.95
N VAL A 414 27.56 16.41 15.78
CA VAL A 414 27.65 17.86 15.84
C VAL A 414 28.52 18.26 17.02
N ALA A 415 29.75 18.73 16.74
CA ALA A 415 30.68 19.16 17.78
C ALA A 415 30.33 20.57 18.28
N THR A 416 30.25 20.76 19.60
CA THR A 416 29.95 22.04 20.28
C THR A 416 31.22 22.82 20.63
N ILE A 417 32.08 23.04 19.63
CA ILE A 417 33.40 23.68 19.77
C ILE A 417 33.56 24.91 18.87
N THR A 418 34.49 25.81 19.20
CA THR A 418 34.93 26.91 18.35
C THR A 418 35.80 26.38 17.19
N GLN A 419 36.15 27.26 16.23
CA GLN A 419 37.07 26.89 15.14
C GLN A 419 38.46 26.43 15.63
N ASN A 420 38.87 26.85 16.83
CA ASN A 420 40.15 26.47 17.43
C ASN A 420 40.06 25.19 18.27
N GLY A 421 38.86 24.60 18.41
CA GLY A 421 38.63 23.38 19.21
C GLY A 421 38.31 23.63 20.69
N ASP A 422 38.18 24.89 21.11
CA ASP A 422 37.74 25.26 22.47
C ASP A 422 36.22 25.06 22.64
N PRO A 423 35.69 24.89 23.86
CA PRO A 423 34.23 24.83 24.08
C PRO A 423 33.51 26.08 23.54
N LEU A 424 32.35 25.89 22.91
CA LEU A 424 31.45 27.02 22.66
C LEU A 424 30.91 27.58 24.00
N PRO A 425 30.90 28.91 24.20
CA PRO A 425 30.31 29.51 25.40
C PRO A 425 28.83 29.16 25.56
N GLU A 426 28.35 29.15 26.82
CA GLU A 426 26.92 28.98 27.11
C GLU A 426 26.07 30.07 26.44
N GLY A 427 24.85 29.70 26.02
CA GLY A 427 23.90 30.62 25.41
C GLY A 427 23.11 30.02 24.26
N ASP A 428 22.30 30.86 23.62
CA ASP A 428 21.47 30.46 22.48
C ASP A 428 22.25 30.55 21.17
N TYR A 429 22.13 29.49 20.38
CA TYR A 429 22.74 29.35 19.06
C TYR A 429 21.70 28.82 18.06
N GLN A 430 22.07 28.92 16.79
CA GLN A 430 21.35 28.30 15.69
C GLN A 430 22.30 27.31 15.00
N LEU A 431 21.91 26.04 14.98
CA LEU A 431 22.56 25.01 14.19
C LEU A 431 21.99 25.06 12.78
N GLN A 432 22.79 25.52 11.82
CA GLN A 432 22.38 25.50 10.42
C GLN A 432 22.93 24.25 9.72
N LEU A 433 22.04 23.54 9.05
CA LEU A 433 22.30 22.34 8.29
C LEU A 433 22.17 22.63 6.80
N GLU A 434 23.14 22.14 6.03
CA GLU A 434 23.28 22.46 4.62
C GLU A 434 23.69 21.23 3.80
N ILE A 435 23.24 21.15 2.55
CA ILE A 435 23.80 20.24 1.54
C ILE A 435 24.82 21.04 0.73
N ASP A 436 26.07 20.58 0.76
CA ASP A 436 27.21 21.20 0.09
C ASP A 436 27.70 20.30 -1.07
N PRO A 437 27.43 20.67 -2.33
CA PRO A 437 27.89 19.93 -3.51
C PRO A 437 29.36 20.19 -3.88
N ALA A 438 30.16 20.73 -2.96
CA ALA A 438 31.62 20.89 -3.09
C ALA A 438 32.09 21.63 -4.36
N GLY A 439 31.30 22.60 -4.82
CA GLY A 439 31.60 23.42 -6.00
C GLY A 439 30.87 23.01 -7.28
N ASP A 440 30.21 21.84 -7.32
CA ASP A 440 29.39 21.42 -8.46
C ASP A 440 28.00 22.11 -8.50
N GLY A 441 27.66 22.89 -7.47
CA GLY A 441 26.41 23.63 -7.35
C GLY A 441 26.38 24.58 -6.14
N PRO A 442 25.25 25.27 -5.89
CA PRO A 442 25.10 26.11 -4.70
C PRO A 442 24.95 25.27 -3.43
N THR A 443 25.47 25.77 -2.30
CA THR A 443 25.18 25.22 -0.97
C THR A 443 23.71 25.48 -0.61
N LEU A 444 23.01 24.44 -0.16
CA LEU A 444 21.57 24.46 0.09
C LEU A 444 21.30 24.39 1.59
N ALA A 445 20.77 25.46 2.19
CA ALA A 445 20.27 25.38 3.56
C ALA A 445 19.01 24.50 3.63
N ILE A 446 19.05 23.46 4.46
CA ILE A 446 17.92 22.53 4.64
C ILE A 446 17.17 22.77 5.94
N ALA A 447 17.86 23.23 6.98
CA ALA A 447 17.26 23.56 8.27
C ALA A 447 18.13 24.52 9.06
N THR A 448 17.48 25.32 9.91
CA THR A 448 18.13 26.10 10.96
C THR A 448 17.40 25.78 12.26
N VAL A 449 18.09 25.14 13.19
CA VAL A 449 17.50 24.65 14.44
C VAL A 449 18.03 25.46 15.62
N PRO A 450 17.16 26.05 16.46
CA PRO A 450 17.61 26.69 17.69
C PRO A 450 18.15 25.65 18.67
N VAL A 451 19.32 25.92 19.26
CA VAL A 451 19.95 25.06 20.24
C VAL A 451 20.50 25.91 21.37
N HIS A 452 20.26 25.51 22.61
CA HIS A 452 20.79 26.16 23.80
C HIS A 452 22.01 25.38 24.33
N LEU A 453 23.14 26.06 24.52
CA LEU A 453 24.33 25.47 25.12
C LEU A 453 24.42 25.78 26.61
N ALA A 454 24.55 24.76 27.44
CA ALA A 454 24.70 24.89 28.89
C ALA A 454 25.64 23.82 29.46
N GLN A 455 26.53 24.22 30.37
CA GLN A 455 27.48 23.33 31.02
C GLN A 455 26.82 22.42 32.06
N LYS A 456 25.74 22.87 32.68
CA LYS A 456 24.97 22.07 33.64
C LYS A 456 23.58 21.80 33.08
N LEU A 457 23.34 20.55 32.69
CA LEU A 457 22.05 20.07 32.21
C LEU A 457 21.43 19.15 33.25
N SER A 458 20.11 19.18 33.37
CA SER A 458 19.41 18.14 34.13
C SER A 458 19.66 16.78 33.45
N PRO A 459 19.80 15.68 34.21
CA PRO A 459 19.85 14.35 33.63
C PRO A 459 18.66 14.12 32.68
N ALA A 460 18.96 13.77 31.44
CA ALA A 460 17.97 13.56 30.39
C ALA A 460 18.44 12.44 29.44
N ALA A 461 17.48 11.76 28.83
CA ALA A 461 17.73 10.74 27.82
C ALA A 461 16.74 10.93 26.67
N ALA A 462 17.13 10.53 25.47
CA ALA A 462 16.23 10.51 24.30
C ALA A 462 16.32 9.17 23.58
N LEU A 463 15.18 8.61 23.19
CA LEU A 463 15.11 7.47 22.29
C LEU A 463 15.30 7.99 20.86
N VAL A 464 16.40 7.60 20.23
CA VAL A 464 16.77 8.03 18.87
C VAL A 464 16.13 7.13 17.82
N SER A 465 16.21 5.82 18.02
CA SER A 465 15.63 4.83 17.10
C SER A 465 15.21 3.56 17.85
N SER A 466 14.21 2.86 17.32
CA SER A 466 13.72 1.62 17.92
C SER A 466 13.24 0.61 16.89
N ALA A 467 13.81 -0.60 16.94
CA ALA A 467 13.32 -1.77 16.21
C ALA A 467 12.32 -2.60 17.03
N THR A 468 11.68 -1.99 18.03
CA THR A 468 10.63 -2.64 18.84
C THR A 468 9.48 -3.10 17.94
N PRO A 469 9.09 -4.38 17.97
CA PRO A 469 7.93 -4.85 17.22
C PRO A 469 6.66 -4.03 17.48
N ALA A 470 5.94 -3.67 16.42
CA ALA A 470 4.72 -2.86 16.51
C ALA A 470 3.54 -3.62 17.16
N PHE A 471 3.66 -4.94 17.29
CA PHE A 471 2.74 -5.78 18.04
C PHE A 471 3.45 -6.96 18.67
N MET A 472 2.94 -7.40 19.82
CA MET A 472 3.56 -8.44 20.64
C MET A 472 2.51 -9.32 21.31
N ARG A 473 2.73 -10.64 21.29
CA ARG A 473 1.91 -11.61 22.01
C ARG A 473 1.95 -11.40 23.53
N THR A 474 0.78 -11.35 24.15
CA THR A 474 0.62 -11.39 25.61
C THR A 474 1.47 -12.48 26.27
N GLY A 475 2.15 -12.15 27.36
CA GLY A 475 3.02 -13.07 28.10
C GLY A 475 4.32 -13.48 27.38
N GLY A 476 4.56 -13.03 26.15
CA GLY A 476 5.79 -13.29 25.40
C GLY A 476 6.99 -12.46 25.90
N SER A 477 8.18 -12.83 25.42
CA SER A 477 9.44 -12.12 25.67
C SER A 477 10.13 -11.82 24.33
N TYR A 478 10.46 -10.56 24.09
CA TYR A 478 11.03 -10.07 22.83
C TYR A 478 12.38 -9.42 23.09
N ASN A 479 13.18 -9.28 22.04
CA ASN A 479 14.31 -8.36 22.03
C ASN A 479 13.97 -7.17 21.14
N ALA A 480 14.30 -5.98 21.60
CA ALA A 480 14.17 -4.74 20.85
C ALA A 480 15.53 -4.06 20.78
N THR A 481 16.06 -3.91 19.57
CA THR A 481 17.25 -3.08 19.34
C THR A 481 16.84 -1.62 19.44
N ILE A 482 17.41 -0.90 20.40
CA ILE A 482 17.11 0.51 20.64
C ILE A 482 18.39 1.32 20.69
N THR A 483 18.30 2.58 20.27
CA THR A 483 19.37 3.56 20.38
C THR A 483 18.88 4.68 21.29
N VAL A 484 19.61 4.93 22.38
CA VAL A 484 19.32 6.02 23.33
C VAL A 484 20.48 7.00 23.37
N ARG A 485 20.18 8.29 23.52
CA ARG A 485 21.15 9.40 23.62
C ARG A 485 21.18 9.96 25.03
N ASN A 486 22.38 10.29 25.51
CA ASN A 486 22.58 11.03 26.75
C ASN A 486 22.38 12.52 26.50
N ASP A 487 21.25 13.08 26.93
CA ASP A 487 20.94 14.51 26.77
C ASP A 487 21.25 15.33 28.03
N GLY A 488 21.88 14.70 29.05
CA GLY A 488 22.37 15.37 30.27
C GLY A 488 23.82 15.84 30.17
N SER A 489 24.38 16.33 31.29
CA SER A 489 25.78 16.79 31.37
C SER A 489 26.73 15.77 32.00
N ASP A 490 26.22 14.71 32.63
CA ASP A 490 27.04 13.68 33.29
C ASP A 490 27.26 12.48 32.37
N VAL A 491 28.46 11.90 32.42
CA VAL A 491 28.78 10.67 31.68
C VAL A 491 27.98 9.49 32.23
N TRP A 492 27.35 8.72 31.34
CA TRP A 492 26.79 7.43 31.73
C TRP A 492 27.91 6.40 31.81
N ALA A 493 28.51 6.28 33.00
CA ALA A 493 29.60 5.35 33.23
C ALA A 493 29.18 3.88 32.99
N ARG A 494 30.02 3.14 32.28
CA ARG A 494 29.80 1.74 31.90
C ARG A 494 29.43 0.88 33.11
N GLY A 495 28.40 0.06 32.95
CA GLY A 495 27.92 -0.89 33.96
C GLY A 495 27.15 -0.26 35.13
N LEU A 496 27.12 1.07 35.27
CA LEU A 496 26.36 1.76 36.32
C LEU A 496 24.98 2.23 35.85
N TRP A 497 24.81 2.37 34.54
CA TRP A 497 23.57 2.77 33.91
C TRP A 497 22.91 1.60 33.17
N SER A 498 21.59 1.62 33.08
CA SER A 498 20.83 0.59 32.38
C SER A 498 19.60 1.15 31.67
N VAL A 499 19.16 0.47 30.61
CA VAL A 499 17.87 0.75 29.98
C VAL A 499 16.82 -0.23 30.48
N SER A 500 15.62 0.29 30.71
CA SER A 500 14.42 -0.46 31.07
C SER A 500 13.21 0.14 30.37
N TYR A 501 12.01 -0.35 30.67
CA TYR A 501 10.76 0.14 30.10
C TYR A 501 9.62 0.11 31.11
N GLN A 502 8.55 0.83 30.80
CA GLN A 502 7.27 0.79 31.51
C GLN A 502 6.15 0.62 30.49
N TRP A 503 5.30 -0.38 30.70
CA TRP A 503 4.08 -0.50 29.93
C TRP A 503 3.11 0.61 30.29
N MET A 504 2.52 1.23 29.28
CA MET A 504 1.54 2.29 29.39
C MET A 504 0.25 1.84 28.72
N LEU A 505 -0.89 2.14 29.33
CA LEU A 505 -2.22 1.97 28.77
C LEU A 505 -2.90 3.34 28.77
N ASN A 506 -3.16 3.91 27.59
CA ASN A 506 -3.71 5.26 27.44
C ASN A 506 -2.94 6.32 28.26
N GLY A 507 -1.61 6.21 28.29
CA GLY A 507 -0.75 7.12 29.07
C GLY A 507 -0.70 6.84 30.57
N THR A 508 -1.36 5.78 31.06
CA THR A 508 -1.28 5.35 32.48
C THR A 508 -0.34 4.16 32.63
N PRO A 509 0.61 4.16 33.58
CA PRO A 509 1.48 3.01 33.83
C PRO A 509 0.71 1.74 34.20
N VAL A 510 1.13 0.60 33.64
CA VAL A 510 0.61 -0.74 33.92
C VAL A 510 1.63 -1.49 34.80
N GLY A 511 1.24 -1.83 36.03
CA GLY A 511 2.09 -2.50 37.02
C GLY A 511 3.16 -1.60 37.64
N LYS A 512 4.09 -2.18 38.42
CA LYS A 512 5.10 -1.42 39.17
C LYS A 512 6.31 -1.02 38.31
N PRO A 513 6.86 0.20 38.50
CA PRO A 513 8.00 0.75 37.74
C PRO A 513 9.29 -0.08 37.69
N ASP A 514 9.50 -0.93 38.69
CA ASP A 514 10.73 -1.72 38.87
C ASP A 514 10.56 -3.21 38.52
N SER A 515 9.39 -3.60 38.03
CA SER A 515 9.12 -5.01 37.68
C SER A 515 9.67 -5.42 36.30
N ALA A 516 10.12 -4.45 35.49
CA ALA A 516 10.61 -4.67 34.14
C ALA A 516 12.08 -5.10 34.08
N ARG A 517 12.47 -5.75 32.97
CA ARG A 517 13.87 -6.11 32.71
C ARG A 517 14.76 -4.88 32.62
N ARG A 518 16.03 -5.05 33.02
CA ARG A 518 17.08 -4.03 32.92
C ARG A 518 18.22 -4.56 32.06
N THR A 519 18.66 -3.76 31.11
CA THR A 519 19.79 -4.07 30.23
C THR A 519 20.91 -3.10 30.53
N ALA A 520 22.05 -3.59 31.02
CA ALA A 520 23.18 -2.74 31.39
C ALA A 520 23.81 -2.08 30.15
N ILE A 521 24.16 -0.80 30.28
CA ILE A 521 24.95 -0.08 29.28
C ILE A 521 26.42 -0.45 29.53
N LEU A 522 27.07 -1.06 28.55
CA LEU A 522 28.42 -1.66 28.73
C LEU A 522 29.58 -0.79 28.22
N SER A 523 29.28 0.41 27.73
CA SER A 523 30.24 1.44 27.34
C SER A 523 29.98 2.73 28.13
N ASP A 524 30.99 3.59 28.25
CA ASP A 524 30.76 4.96 28.70
C ASP A 524 29.96 5.69 27.61
N VAL A 525 28.99 6.52 27.99
CA VAL A 525 28.22 7.36 27.05
C VAL A 525 28.33 8.81 27.47
N GLU A 526 29.14 9.57 26.72
CA GLU A 526 29.38 10.99 26.99
C GLU A 526 28.13 11.84 26.71
N PRO A 527 28.03 13.06 27.26
CA PRO A 527 26.99 14.02 26.90
C PRO A 527 26.84 14.21 25.38
N GLY A 528 25.65 13.95 24.85
CA GLY A 528 25.31 14.02 23.43
C GLY A 528 25.58 12.74 22.64
N GLU A 529 26.30 11.76 23.20
CA GLU A 529 26.55 10.47 22.55
C GLU A 529 25.36 9.52 22.65
N VAL A 530 25.34 8.54 21.74
CA VAL A 530 24.33 7.48 21.68
C VAL A 530 24.93 6.14 22.03
N VAL A 531 24.08 5.26 22.56
CA VAL A 531 24.37 3.83 22.70
C VAL A 531 23.24 3.01 22.10
N THR A 532 23.60 2.02 21.30
CA THR A 532 22.67 1.02 20.75
C THR A 532 22.82 -0.29 21.51
N LEU A 533 21.70 -0.88 21.93
CA LEU A 533 21.69 -2.15 22.65
C LEU A 533 20.41 -2.95 22.37
N ASP A 534 20.48 -4.27 22.55
CA ASP A 534 19.34 -5.17 22.47
C ASP A 534 18.68 -5.30 23.85
N ALA A 535 17.57 -4.62 24.04
CA ALA A 535 16.81 -4.64 25.29
C ALA A 535 15.76 -5.75 25.27
N GLY A 536 15.74 -6.59 26.30
CA GLY A 536 14.71 -7.61 26.48
C GLY A 536 13.40 -7.00 27.00
N VAL A 537 12.27 -7.32 26.37
CA VAL A 537 10.93 -6.84 26.72
C VAL A 537 10.00 -8.02 27.03
N ASP A 538 9.52 -8.10 28.26
CA ASP A 538 8.44 -8.99 28.66
C ASP A 538 7.07 -8.31 28.52
N VAL A 539 6.14 -8.99 27.87
CA VAL A 539 4.73 -8.58 27.75
C VAL A 539 3.94 -9.00 29.00
N LYS A 540 4.50 -8.62 30.15
CA LYS A 540 4.02 -8.89 31.50
C LYS A 540 4.22 -7.64 32.37
N ALA A 541 3.35 -7.46 33.34
CA ALA A 541 3.48 -6.45 34.39
C ALA A 541 3.27 -7.13 35.75
N ASP A 542 4.16 -6.92 36.71
CA ASP A 542 4.13 -7.58 38.03
C ASP A 542 4.02 -9.12 37.95
N GLY A 543 4.67 -9.72 36.95
CA GLY A 543 4.64 -11.17 36.68
C GLY A 543 3.37 -11.68 35.99
N GLN A 544 2.35 -10.84 35.81
CA GLN A 544 1.11 -11.19 35.13
C GLN A 544 1.14 -10.78 33.64
N PRO A 545 0.60 -11.60 32.72
CA PRO A 545 0.48 -11.22 31.32
C PRO A 545 -0.36 -9.95 31.14
N ILE A 546 0.07 -9.07 30.23
CA ILE A 546 -0.71 -7.89 29.85
C ILE A 546 -1.88 -8.34 28.97
N ALA A 547 -3.08 -7.86 29.29
CA ALA A 547 -4.27 -8.27 28.56
C ALA A 547 -4.16 -7.91 27.06
N PRO A 548 -4.50 -8.82 26.14
CA PRO A 548 -4.53 -8.51 24.72
C PRO A 548 -5.55 -7.41 24.44
N TRP A 549 -5.25 -6.61 23.43
CA TRP A 549 -6.16 -5.62 22.90
C TRP A 549 -7.43 -6.30 22.34
N SER A 550 -8.55 -5.58 22.37
CA SER A 550 -9.78 -5.97 21.69
C SER A 550 -10.52 -4.74 21.20
N ALA A 551 -11.29 -4.87 20.11
CA ALA A 551 -12.05 -3.76 19.51
C ALA A 551 -13.01 -3.09 20.51
N ASN A 552 -13.53 -3.84 21.49
CA ASN A 552 -14.45 -3.32 22.50
C ASN A 552 -13.76 -2.61 23.68
N GLN A 553 -12.45 -2.76 23.84
CA GLN A 553 -11.67 -2.11 24.89
C GLN A 553 -10.92 -0.92 24.32
N ASN A 554 -11.08 0.23 24.94
CA ASN A 554 -10.36 1.44 24.52
C ASN A 554 -9.00 1.44 25.22
N GLY A 555 -8.01 0.80 24.61
CA GLY A 555 -6.68 0.66 25.18
C GLY A 555 -5.58 0.80 24.15
N ASP A 556 -4.83 1.89 24.23
CA ASP A 556 -3.60 2.12 23.47
C ASP A 556 -2.44 1.69 24.36
N TYR A 557 -1.83 0.55 24.04
CA TYR A 557 -0.63 0.10 24.73
C TYR A 557 0.61 0.75 24.11
N GLY A 558 1.56 1.10 24.97
CA GLY A 558 2.87 1.57 24.57
C GLY A 558 3.95 1.17 25.56
N LEU A 559 5.19 1.12 25.07
CA LEU A 559 6.39 0.91 25.86
C LEU A 559 7.06 2.25 26.07
N GLN A 560 7.01 2.80 27.28
CA GLN A 560 7.80 3.96 27.67
C GLN A 560 9.21 3.50 28.06
N TRP A 561 10.20 3.82 27.22
CA TRP A 561 11.61 3.54 27.47
C TRP A 561 12.16 4.47 28.53
N VAL A 562 12.93 3.92 29.46
CA VAL A 562 13.57 4.67 30.54
C VAL A 562 15.03 4.30 30.70
N VAL A 563 15.87 5.29 31.00
CA VAL A 563 17.26 5.10 31.39
C VAL A 563 17.36 5.26 32.91
N LEU A 564 17.95 4.27 33.57
CA LEU A 564 18.08 4.18 35.01
C LEU A 564 19.53 4.44 35.43
N GLY A 565 19.71 5.36 36.38
CA GLY A 565 21.01 5.74 36.92
C GLY A 565 21.35 5.08 38.27
N PRO A 566 22.61 5.14 38.69
CA PRO A 566 23.11 4.48 39.90
C PRO A 566 22.59 5.08 41.22
N ASN A 567 22.06 6.31 41.22
CA ASN A 567 21.53 6.98 42.41
C ASN A 567 20.00 7.01 42.45
N GLY A 568 19.34 6.17 41.62
CA GLY A 568 17.88 6.09 41.53
C GLY A 568 17.27 7.04 40.51
N GLU A 569 18.07 7.63 39.62
CA GLU A 569 17.58 8.43 38.50
C GLU A 569 16.71 7.55 37.56
N ARG A 570 15.62 8.14 37.05
CA ARG A 570 14.74 7.51 36.06
C ARG A 570 14.40 8.52 34.98
N LEU A 571 15.10 8.42 33.85
CA LEU A 571 15.00 9.36 32.74
C LEU A 571 14.06 8.78 31.69
N GLN A 572 12.98 9.48 31.35
CA GLN A 572 12.11 9.07 30.25
C GLN A 572 12.81 9.36 28.92
N ALA A 573 13.07 8.32 28.13
CA ALA A 573 13.78 8.45 26.86
C ALA A 573 12.81 8.65 25.68
N GLY A 574 11.67 7.96 25.69
CA GLY A 574 10.69 8.01 24.61
C GLY A 574 9.72 6.85 24.72
N SER A 575 8.90 6.64 23.69
CA SER A 575 7.94 5.54 23.70
C SER A 575 7.71 4.92 22.33
N ASP A 576 7.49 3.60 22.31
CA ASP A 576 6.99 2.87 21.16
C ASP A 576 5.53 2.47 21.35
N PRO A 577 4.65 2.71 20.37
CA PRO A 577 3.32 2.09 20.36
C PRO A 577 3.44 0.59 20.09
N VAL A 578 2.67 -0.22 20.83
CA VAL A 578 2.64 -1.67 20.66
C VAL A 578 1.22 -2.18 20.78
N LEU A 579 0.74 -2.90 19.76
CA LEU A 579 -0.49 -3.67 19.87
C LEU A 579 -0.20 -4.98 20.62
N VAL A 580 -0.78 -5.16 21.81
CA VAL A 580 -0.69 -6.45 22.52
C VAL A 580 -1.72 -7.41 21.90
N CYS A 581 -1.27 -8.50 21.29
CA CYS A 581 -2.12 -9.48 20.62
C CYS A 581 -2.19 -10.81 21.40
N SER A 582 -3.14 -11.67 21.03
CA SER A 582 -3.30 -13.00 21.61
C SER A 582 -2.27 -14.00 21.10
N ALA A 583 -1.75 -13.82 19.88
CA ALA A 583 -0.80 -14.69 19.22
C ALA A 583 0.14 -13.91 18.28
N ASP A 584 1.37 -14.39 18.18
CA ASP A 584 2.38 -13.95 17.21
C ASP A 584 3.10 -15.21 16.71
N SER A 585 2.91 -15.55 15.43
CA SER A 585 3.50 -16.77 14.86
C SER A 585 5.01 -16.63 14.68
N GLY A 586 5.49 -15.43 14.38
CA GLY A 586 6.86 -15.20 13.94
C GLY A 586 7.23 -15.85 12.60
N ILE A 587 6.29 -16.43 11.86
CA ILE A 587 6.60 -17.11 10.60
C ILE A 587 6.95 -16.09 9.53
N HIS A 588 8.08 -16.31 8.87
CA HIS A 588 8.54 -15.49 7.77
C HIS A 588 9.16 -16.33 6.66
N PHE A 589 8.66 -16.15 5.44
CA PHE A 589 9.27 -16.65 4.21
C PHE A 589 10.12 -15.53 3.57
N PRO A 590 11.45 -15.51 3.79
CA PRO A 590 12.32 -14.42 3.32
C PRO A 590 12.54 -14.38 1.81
N TYR A 591 12.24 -15.46 1.09
CA TYR A 591 12.46 -15.56 -0.35
C TYR A 591 11.17 -15.97 -1.08
N PRO A 592 11.00 -15.57 -2.36
CA PRO A 592 9.91 -16.04 -3.20
C PRO A 592 9.93 -17.57 -3.39
N LEU A 593 8.77 -18.14 -3.70
CA LEU A 593 8.66 -19.57 -3.96
C LEU A 593 9.23 -19.92 -5.34
N GLU A 594 10.22 -20.81 -5.38
CA GLU A 594 10.68 -21.39 -6.63
C GLU A 594 9.72 -22.52 -7.06
N LEU A 595 8.75 -22.16 -7.90
CA LEU A 595 7.81 -23.09 -8.51
C LEU A 595 8.00 -23.13 -10.04
N PRO A 596 8.00 -24.31 -10.69
CA PRO A 596 8.00 -24.38 -12.15
C PRO A 596 6.82 -23.59 -12.74
N SER A 597 7.03 -22.93 -13.88
CA SER A 597 5.97 -22.19 -14.58
C SER A 597 4.84 -23.08 -15.10
N SER A 598 5.09 -24.39 -15.23
CA SER A 598 4.04 -25.37 -15.48
C SER A 598 4.23 -26.68 -14.71
N LEU A 599 3.11 -27.24 -14.23
CA LEU A 599 3.01 -28.55 -13.59
C LEU A 599 2.07 -29.46 -14.41
N ASN A 600 2.22 -30.77 -14.27
CA ASN A 600 1.23 -31.72 -14.75
C ASN A 600 0.10 -31.84 -13.73
N ALA A 601 -1.11 -32.06 -14.19
CA ALA A 601 -2.26 -32.31 -13.34
C ALA A 601 -2.03 -33.53 -12.44
N ASP A 602 -2.57 -33.44 -11.23
CA ASP A 602 -2.62 -34.54 -10.26
C ASP A 602 -1.26 -35.18 -9.91
N THR A 603 -0.18 -34.41 -10.00
CA THR A 603 1.19 -34.88 -9.82
C THR A 603 1.80 -34.30 -8.55
N THR A 604 2.57 -35.11 -7.81
CA THR A 604 3.26 -34.64 -6.59
C THR A 604 4.66 -34.14 -6.92
N TYR A 605 4.96 -32.92 -6.48
CA TYR A 605 6.25 -32.25 -6.62
C TYR A 605 6.87 -31.98 -5.25
N LEU A 606 8.19 -32.05 -5.15
CA LEU A 606 8.89 -31.65 -3.94
C LEU A 606 9.29 -30.17 -4.03
N VAL A 607 8.52 -29.31 -3.36
CA VAL A 607 8.73 -27.86 -3.33
C VAL A 607 9.67 -27.50 -2.18
N LYS A 608 10.53 -26.51 -2.38
CA LYS A 608 11.49 -26.02 -1.38
C LYS A 608 11.17 -24.58 -1.01
N ALA A 609 11.29 -24.26 0.27
CA ALA A 609 11.18 -22.89 0.76
C ALA A 609 12.08 -22.67 1.98
N VAL A 610 12.50 -21.44 2.22
CA VAL A 610 13.18 -21.07 3.47
C VAL A 610 12.17 -20.44 4.41
N ILE A 611 12.29 -20.77 5.69
CA ILE A 611 11.55 -20.09 6.75
C ILE A 611 12.54 -19.46 7.73
N ARG A 612 12.14 -18.33 8.32
CA ARG A 612 12.84 -17.62 9.38
C ARG A 612 11.92 -17.46 10.59
N ASN A 613 12.45 -17.62 11.80
CA ASN A 613 11.73 -17.33 13.04
C ASN A 613 11.89 -15.86 13.43
N LEU A 614 10.87 -15.03 13.19
CA LEU A 614 10.78 -13.64 13.67
C LEU A 614 10.02 -13.52 15.01
N GLY A 615 9.59 -14.65 15.58
CA GLY A 615 8.77 -14.70 16.79
C GLY A 615 9.60 -14.68 18.06
N PRO A 616 8.93 -14.60 19.23
CA PRO A 616 9.61 -14.55 20.53
C PRO A 616 10.16 -15.90 20.99
N ASP A 617 9.54 -17.01 20.56
CA ASP A 617 9.82 -18.34 21.09
C ASP A 617 10.84 -19.09 20.24
N THR A 618 11.71 -19.88 20.87
CA THR A 618 12.49 -20.91 20.17
C THR A 618 11.56 -22.05 19.78
N TRP A 619 11.61 -22.49 18.53
CA TRP A 619 10.78 -23.61 18.04
C TRP A 619 11.54 -24.92 18.19
N GLY A 620 10.95 -25.90 18.84
CA GLY A 620 11.45 -27.27 18.95
C GLY A 620 10.94 -28.20 17.84
N PRO A 621 11.35 -29.48 17.87
CA PRO A 621 10.92 -30.47 16.89
C PRO A 621 9.41 -30.71 17.05
N GLN A 622 8.68 -30.80 15.95
CA GLN A 622 7.21 -30.99 15.90
C GLN A 622 6.34 -29.80 16.34
N ASP A 623 6.92 -28.69 16.83
CA ASP A 623 6.16 -27.47 17.16
C ASP A 623 5.45 -26.85 15.95
N LEU A 624 5.95 -27.17 14.76
CA LEU A 624 5.51 -26.60 13.50
C LEU A 624 5.48 -27.65 12.41
N LYS A 625 4.48 -27.51 11.54
CA LYS A 625 4.40 -28.18 10.25
C LYS A 625 4.32 -27.12 9.16
N ILE A 626 4.88 -27.38 8.00
CA ILE A 626 4.62 -26.57 6.80
C ILE A 626 3.68 -27.36 5.91
N GLY A 627 2.63 -26.70 5.44
CA GLY A 627 1.72 -27.24 4.42
C GLY A 627 1.49 -26.22 3.33
N TYR A 628 0.39 -26.40 2.62
CA TYR A 628 0.05 -25.54 1.50
C TYR A 628 -1.46 -25.45 1.28
N HIS A 629 -1.84 -24.38 0.61
CA HIS A 629 -3.19 -24.09 0.15
C HIS A 629 -3.15 -23.89 -1.38
N TRP A 630 -4.17 -24.35 -2.09
CA TRP A 630 -4.36 -24.07 -3.51
C TRP A 630 -5.52 -23.12 -3.73
N PHE A 631 -5.31 -22.15 -4.61
CA PHE A 631 -6.31 -21.19 -5.05
C PHE A 631 -6.36 -21.15 -6.57
N TYR A 632 -7.55 -20.85 -7.11
CA TYR A 632 -7.71 -20.45 -8.50
C TYR A 632 -6.99 -19.11 -8.75
N TRP A 633 -6.82 -18.76 -10.02
CA TRP A 633 -6.14 -17.53 -10.42
C TRP A 633 -6.74 -16.23 -9.82
N ASP A 634 -8.04 -16.21 -9.56
CA ASP A 634 -8.72 -15.09 -8.88
C ASP A 634 -8.57 -15.12 -7.35
N GLY A 635 -7.81 -16.05 -6.79
CA GLY A 635 -7.65 -16.23 -5.35
C GLY A 635 -8.81 -16.97 -4.66
N LEU A 636 -9.76 -17.53 -5.40
CA LEU A 636 -10.80 -18.38 -4.83
C LEU A 636 -10.22 -19.72 -4.36
N GLU A 637 -10.59 -20.16 -3.17
CA GLU A 637 -10.03 -21.36 -2.54
C GLU A 637 -10.43 -22.66 -3.24
N ILE A 638 -9.43 -23.54 -3.47
CA ILE A 638 -9.60 -24.90 -3.97
C ILE A 638 -9.41 -25.91 -2.85
N THR A 639 -8.28 -25.79 -2.16
CA THR A 639 -7.87 -26.70 -1.10
C THR A 639 -7.22 -25.86 -0.03
N TRP A 640 -7.81 -25.87 1.16
CA TRP A 640 -7.22 -25.27 2.35
C TRP A 640 -6.25 -26.26 3.01
N ASP A 641 -6.74 -27.42 3.46
CA ASP A 641 -5.89 -28.36 4.18
C ASP A 641 -5.08 -29.28 3.25
N GLY A 642 -4.06 -28.72 2.59
CA GLY A 642 -3.05 -29.48 1.86
C GLY A 642 -2.15 -30.31 2.77
N THR A 643 -1.33 -31.18 2.17
CA THR A 643 -0.44 -32.07 2.94
C THR A 643 0.53 -31.26 3.80
N GLN A 644 0.53 -31.52 5.10
CA GLN A 644 1.43 -30.90 6.06
C GLN A 644 2.62 -31.81 6.36
N THR A 645 3.82 -31.24 6.36
CA THR A 645 5.07 -31.93 6.65
C THR A 645 5.70 -31.34 7.92
N PRO A 646 6.08 -32.17 8.92
CA PRO A 646 6.86 -31.71 10.06
C PRO A 646 8.17 -31.07 9.60
N ILE A 647 8.58 -30.00 10.28
CA ILE A 647 9.83 -29.33 9.96
C ILE A 647 11.00 -30.12 10.54
N GLU A 648 11.96 -30.45 9.69
CA GLU A 648 13.25 -30.96 10.13
C GLU A 648 14.13 -29.79 10.59
N LEU A 649 14.52 -29.79 11.87
CA LEU A 649 15.37 -28.77 12.47
C LEU A 649 16.81 -29.29 12.59
N PRO A 650 17.81 -28.67 11.92
CA PRO A 650 19.17 -29.18 11.87
C PRO A 650 19.80 -29.46 13.26
N MET A 651 19.49 -28.62 14.25
CA MET A 651 20.01 -28.72 15.63
C MET A 651 18.93 -29.09 16.66
N GLY A 652 17.77 -29.57 16.20
CA GLY A 652 16.62 -29.85 17.06
C GLY A 652 15.90 -28.60 17.59
N GLU A 653 16.33 -27.40 17.24
CA GLU A 653 15.67 -26.15 17.59
C GLU A 653 15.88 -25.08 16.50
N LEU A 654 14.97 -24.09 16.42
CA LEU A 654 15.11 -22.89 15.60
C LEU A 654 14.86 -21.65 16.47
N LYS A 655 15.94 -20.93 16.80
CA LYS A 655 15.89 -19.73 17.63
C LYS A 655 15.36 -18.52 16.86
N PRO A 656 14.85 -17.49 17.54
CA PRO A 656 14.58 -16.20 16.92
C PRO A 656 15.77 -15.72 16.07
N GLY A 657 15.48 -15.21 14.87
CA GLY A 657 16.44 -14.78 13.86
C GLY A 657 17.01 -15.89 12.97
N GLN A 658 16.89 -17.17 13.34
CA GLN A 658 17.45 -18.27 12.56
C GLN A 658 16.56 -18.71 11.40
N GLU A 659 17.19 -19.32 10.39
CA GLU A 659 16.56 -19.83 9.19
C GLU A 659 16.75 -21.34 9.02
N THR A 660 15.81 -21.99 8.33
CA THR A 660 15.97 -23.36 7.85
C THR A 660 15.27 -23.58 6.51
N LEU A 661 15.77 -24.52 5.72
CA LEU A 661 15.17 -24.96 4.47
C LEU A 661 14.14 -26.06 4.75
N VAL A 662 12.92 -25.88 4.26
CA VAL A 662 11.85 -26.87 4.31
C VAL A 662 11.58 -27.47 2.94
N ARG A 663 11.11 -28.72 2.94
CA ARG A 663 10.75 -29.48 1.74
C ARG A 663 9.33 -30.00 1.91
N ILE A 664 8.45 -29.66 0.97
CA ILE A 664 7.02 -29.96 1.05
C ILE A 664 6.61 -30.77 -0.18
N PRO A 665 6.06 -31.99 -0.02
CA PRO A 665 5.40 -32.69 -1.12
C PRO A 665 4.06 -32.00 -1.41
N VAL A 666 3.96 -31.40 -2.59
CA VAL A 666 2.77 -30.68 -3.06
C VAL A 666 2.15 -31.45 -4.21
N ARG A 667 0.91 -31.90 -4.05
CA ARG A 667 0.10 -32.46 -5.15
C ARG A 667 -0.57 -31.30 -5.91
N SER A 668 -0.34 -31.20 -7.20
CA SER A 668 -0.98 -30.20 -8.06
C SER A 668 -2.48 -30.47 -8.22
N PRO A 669 -3.29 -29.44 -8.52
CA PRO A 669 -4.70 -29.60 -8.88
C PRO A 669 -4.89 -30.59 -10.05
N PRO A 670 -6.05 -31.25 -10.15
CA PRO A 670 -6.32 -32.25 -11.19
C PRO A 670 -6.79 -31.66 -12.52
N TYR A 671 -6.98 -30.35 -12.63
CA TYR A 671 -7.54 -29.68 -13.80
C TYR A 671 -6.55 -28.68 -14.40
N ALA A 672 -6.64 -28.47 -15.72
CA ALA A 672 -5.83 -27.49 -16.41
C ALA A 672 -6.21 -26.06 -15.98
N GLY A 673 -5.22 -25.18 -15.94
CA GLY A 673 -5.46 -23.76 -15.71
C GLY A 673 -4.37 -23.05 -14.91
N PRO A 674 -4.49 -21.73 -14.74
CA PRO A 674 -3.63 -20.94 -13.87
C PRO A 674 -4.06 -21.07 -12.40
N TYR A 675 -3.08 -21.27 -11.51
CA TYR A 675 -3.27 -21.48 -10.08
C TYR A 675 -2.26 -20.71 -9.24
N VAL A 676 -2.66 -20.43 -7.99
CA VAL A 676 -1.77 -19.90 -6.95
C VAL A 676 -1.59 -20.96 -5.86
N LEU A 677 -0.34 -21.32 -5.60
CA LEU A 677 0.08 -22.11 -4.44
C LEU A 677 0.48 -21.15 -3.33
N ALA A 678 -0.08 -21.30 -2.14
CA ALA A 678 0.38 -20.57 -0.95
C ALA A 678 0.92 -21.57 0.07
N LEU A 679 2.22 -21.50 0.37
CA LEU A 679 2.77 -22.22 1.51
C LEU A 679 2.44 -21.49 2.80
N ASP A 680 2.13 -22.27 3.84
CA ASP A 680 1.77 -21.76 5.15
C ASP A 680 2.28 -22.71 6.24
N ALA A 681 2.37 -22.19 7.44
CA ALA A 681 2.79 -22.90 8.61
C ALA A 681 1.58 -23.26 9.50
N SER A 682 1.60 -24.42 10.13
CA SER A 682 0.59 -24.86 11.10
C SER A 682 1.24 -25.20 12.43
N ARG A 683 0.65 -24.72 13.52
CA ARG A 683 1.04 -25.00 14.91
C ARG A 683 -0.20 -25.32 15.71
N GLY A 684 -0.19 -26.46 16.41
CA GLY A 684 -1.34 -26.90 17.21
C GLY A 684 -2.64 -27.07 16.40
N GLY A 685 -2.54 -27.37 15.10
CA GLY A 685 -3.69 -27.46 14.19
C GLY A 685 -4.22 -26.12 13.69
N VAL A 686 -3.61 -25.00 14.09
CA VAL A 686 -3.97 -23.66 13.63
C VAL A 686 -2.98 -23.19 12.56
N TRP A 687 -3.51 -22.79 11.41
CA TRP A 687 -2.76 -22.14 10.35
C TRP A 687 -2.29 -20.76 10.79
N GLN A 688 -1.00 -20.48 10.65
CA GLN A 688 -0.41 -19.26 11.18
C GLN A 688 -0.81 -18.03 10.37
N SER A 689 -1.18 -18.20 9.09
CA SER A 689 -1.70 -17.12 8.26
C SER A 689 -3.07 -16.59 8.72
N THR A 690 -3.83 -17.33 9.54
CA THR A 690 -5.19 -16.92 9.97
C THR A 690 -5.18 -16.15 11.29
N LEU A 691 -4.00 -15.89 11.87
CA LEU A 691 -3.90 -15.04 13.05
C LEU A 691 -4.36 -13.61 12.73
N GLU A 692 -4.78 -12.87 13.76
CA GLU A 692 -5.35 -11.52 13.63
C GLU A 692 -4.40 -10.54 12.92
N VAL A 693 -3.10 -10.65 13.21
CA VAL A 693 -2.02 -9.81 12.67
C VAL A 693 -0.78 -10.66 12.39
N SER A 694 0.03 -10.29 11.40
CA SER A 694 1.28 -11.00 11.06
C SER A 694 2.45 -10.08 10.68
N ARG A 695 3.67 -10.44 11.14
CA ARG A 695 4.85 -9.55 11.20
C ARG A 695 5.69 -9.59 9.94
N GLY A 696 5.82 -10.76 9.35
CA GLY A 696 6.53 -10.94 8.09
C GLY A 696 5.63 -11.56 7.03
N ASN A 697 6.27 -12.03 5.97
CA ASN A 697 5.66 -12.91 4.97
C ASN A 697 5.22 -14.23 5.63
N ASP A 698 3.98 -14.28 6.10
CA ASP A 698 3.37 -15.46 6.72
C ASP A 698 2.84 -16.47 5.71
N LEU A 699 2.72 -16.06 4.44
CA LEU A 699 2.48 -16.92 3.29
C LEU A 699 3.64 -16.80 2.28
N CYS A 700 3.97 -17.90 1.60
CA CYS A 700 4.87 -17.89 0.44
C CYS A 700 4.09 -18.25 -0.81
N LEU A 701 3.93 -17.30 -1.74
CA LEU A 701 3.14 -17.49 -2.95
C LEU A 701 3.99 -18.02 -4.10
N GLY A 702 3.43 -18.94 -4.88
CA GLY A 702 3.94 -19.37 -6.16
C GLY A 702 2.82 -19.46 -7.21
N TYR A 703 3.14 -19.07 -8.43
CA TYR A 703 2.18 -18.99 -9.54
C TYR A 703 2.57 -20.00 -10.61
N THR A 704 1.63 -20.81 -11.10
CA THR A 704 1.89 -21.84 -12.11
C THR A 704 0.68 -22.11 -12.99
N PHE A 705 0.94 -22.63 -14.19
CA PHE A 705 -0.08 -23.29 -15.01
C PHE A 705 -0.08 -24.80 -14.75
N VAL A 706 -1.23 -25.42 -14.56
CA VAL A 706 -1.37 -26.88 -14.55
C VAL A 706 -1.83 -27.35 -15.93
N LYS A 707 -1.21 -28.40 -16.45
CA LYS A 707 -1.49 -29.00 -17.76
C LYS A 707 -2.14 -30.37 -17.63
N GLY A 708 -3.06 -30.69 -18.53
CA GLY A 708 -3.80 -31.96 -18.56
C GLY A 708 -5.09 -31.91 -17.74
N GLY A 709 -5.72 -33.06 -17.56
CA GLY A 709 -7.07 -33.15 -16.97
C GLY A 709 -8.16 -33.27 -18.03
N PRO A 710 -9.44 -33.28 -17.62
CA PRO A 710 -10.56 -33.62 -18.50
C PRO A 710 -11.08 -32.45 -19.34
N PHE A 711 -10.72 -31.21 -19.02
CA PHE A 711 -11.19 -30.03 -19.76
C PHE A 711 -10.20 -29.70 -20.88
N LEU A 712 -10.67 -29.84 -22.12
CA LEU A 712 -9.90 -29.67 -23.34
C LEU A 712 -10.45 -28.47 -24.12
N PRO A 713 -9.85 -27.26 -23.97
CA PRO A 713 -10.23 -26.10 -24.77
C PRO A 713 -10.04 -26.37 -26.27
N ALA A 714 -11.02 -25.95 -27.07
CA ALA A 714 -10.92 -25.99 -28.52
C ALA A 714 -10.21 -24.73 -29.03
N HIS A 715 -9.31 -24.91 -30.00
CA HIS A 715 -8.63 -23.80 -30.64
C HIS A 715 -9.50 -23.22 -31.78
N LEU A 716 -10.02 -22.00 -31.60
CA LEU A 716 -11.00 -21.37 -32.51
C LEU A 716 -10.45 -20.16 -33.27
N GLN A 717 -9.16 -19.87 -33.21
CA GLN A 717 -8.58 -18.62 -33.73
C GLN A 717 -8.88 -18.33 -35.21
N ASN A 718 -9.04 -19.38 -36.02
CA ASN A 718 -9.33 -19.27 -37.46
C ASN A 718 -10.84 -19.24 -37.79
N GLU A 719 -11.70 -19.40 -36.80
CA GLU A 719 -13.17 -19.45 -36.95
C GLU A 719 -13.84 -18.11 -36.61
N PHE A 720 -13.11 -17.20 -35.94
CA PHE A 720 -13.65 -15.89 -35.54
C PHE A 720 -13.83 -14.96 -36.75
N ASP A 721 -14.96 -14.25 -36.79
CA ASP A 721 -15.36 -13.32 -37.84
C ASP A 721 -15.87 -11.96 -37.33
N VAL A 722 -16.07 -11.83 -36.01
CA VAL A 722 -16.50 -10.61 -35.35
C VAL A 722 -15.43 -10.15 -34.37
N ASP A 723 -15.02 -8.90 -34.49
CA ASP A 723 -14.28 -8.21 -33.45
C ASP A 723 -15.27 -7.61 -32.45
N GLY A 724 -15.37 -8.20 -31.25
CA GLY A 724 -16.34 -7.85 -30.23
C GLY A 724 -15.76 -7.20 -28.99
N VAL A 725 -14.45 -6.91 -28.96
CA VAL A 725 -13.77 -6.27 -27.82
C VAL A 725 -13.08 -4.99 -28.26
N SER A 726 -12.78 -4.09 -27.33
CA SER A 726 -11.88 -2.96 -27.61
C SER A 726 -11.16 -2.52 -26.35
N TRP A 727 -9.96 -1.98 -26.51
CA TRP A 727 -9.21 -1.39 -25.39
C TRP A 727 -9.66 0.03 -25.10
N ASP A 728 -9.53 0.45 -23.84
CA ASP A 728 -9.77 1.83 -23.37
C ASP A 728 -9.06 2.90 -24.24
N ALA A 729 -7.88 2.59 -24.77
CA ALA A 729 -7.12 3.49 -25.65
C ALA A 729 -7.67 3.62 -27.09
N ALA A 730 -8.53 2.70 -27.51
CA ALA A 730 -9.01 2.51 -28.89
C ALA A 730 -10.50 2.07 -28.96
N ARG A 731 -11.40 2.66 -28.17
CA ARG A 731 -12.82 2.25 -28.07
C ARG A 731 -13.67 2.25 -29.35
N GLY A 732 -13.17 2.87 -30.41
CA GLY A 732 -13.81 2.80 -31.74
C GLY A 732 -13.50 1.50 -32.49
N ASP A 733 -12.66 0.64 -31.91
CA ASP A 733 -12.32 -0.68 -32.42
C ASP A 733 -13.45 -1.68 -32.10
N GLY A 734 -13.68 -2.61 -33.02
CA GLY A 734 -14.71 -3.64 -32.88
C GLY A 734 -16.17 -3.17 -32.98
N ASN A 735 -17.05 -4.15 -33.11
CA ASN A 735 -18.49 -4.01 -33.23
C ASN A 735 -19.22 -5.32 -32.90
N PHE A 736 -19.48 -5.56 -31.61
CA PHE A 736 -20.13 -6.79 -31.15
C PHE A 736 -21.61 -6.89 -31.60
N ASP A 737 -22.36 -5.79 -31.47
CA ASP A 737 -23.81 -5.73 -31.61
C ASP A 737 -24.32 -5.11 -32.93
N GLY A 738 -23.40 -4.71 -33.82
CA GLY A 738 -23.72 -3.96 -35.04
C GLY A 738 -23.78 -2.44 -34.87
N GLN A 739 -23.72 -1.91 -33.65
CA GLN A 739 -23.84 -0.48 -33.31
C GLN A 739 -22.50 0.15 -32.86
N GLY A 740 -21.39 -0.57 -32.99
CA GLY A 740 -20.05 -0.16 -32.57
C GLY A 740 -19.80 -0.38 -31.08
N ARG A 741 -20.65 -1.14 -30.39
CA ARG A 741 -20.45 -1.44 -28.96
C ARG A 741 -19.63 -2.70 -28.79
N THR A 742 -18.78 -2.75 -27.77
CA THR A 742 -17.87 -3.88 -27.51
C THR A 742 -17.71 -4.16 -26.02
N PHE A 743 -17.21 -5.35 -25.70
CA PHE A 743 -16.72 -5.67 -24.36
C PHE A 743 -15.40 -4.92 -24.08
N PRO A 744 -15.18 -4.43 -22.84
CA PRO A 744 -13.93 -3.79 -22.46
C PRO A 744 -12.80 -4.82 -22.37
N ALA A 745 -11.82 -4.71 -23.26
CA ALA A 745 -10.75 -5.69 -23.42
C ALA A 745 -9.83 -5.74 -22.19
N GLU A 746 -9.60 -4.63 -21.49
CA GLU A 746 -8.76 -4.58 -20.29
C GLU A 746 -9.33 -5.33 -19.09
N ILE A 747 -10.65 -5.50 -19.04
CA ILE A 747 -11.34 -6.23 -17.96
C ILE A 747 -11.35 -7.74 -18.26
N LEU A 748 -11.45 -8.12 -19.53
CA LEU A 748 -11.45 -9.53 -19.97
C LEU A 748 -10.03 -10.13 -19.86
N PRO A 749 -9.86 -11.36 -19.33
CA PRO A 749 -8.57 -12.04 -19.37
C PRO A 749 -8.09 -12.33 -20.81
N PRO A 750 -6.78 -12.48 -21.08
CA PRO A 750 -5.67 -12.13 -20.18
C PRO A 750 -5.62 -10.63 -19.89
N GLU A 751 -5.55 -10.24 -18.62
CA GLU A 751 -5.28 -8.86 -18.25
C GLU A 751 -3.80 -8.49 -18.52
N VAL A 752 -3.45 -7.21 -18.56
CA VAL A 752 -2.10 -6.73 -18.94
C VAL A 752 -0.96 -7.39 -18.14
N LEU A 753 -1.05 -7.46 -16.81
CA LEU A 753 -0.01 -8.15 -16.01
C LEU A 753 -0.06 -9.66 -16.19
N ALA A 754 -1.25 -10.22 -16.36
CA ALA A 754 -1.41 -11.64 -16.61
C ALA A 754 -0.88 -12.02 -18.00
N ALA A 755 -0.83 -11.12 -18.99
CA ALA A 755 -0.23 -11.41 -20.30
C ALA A 755 1.30 -11.65 -20.23
N ASN A 756 1.98 -11.14 -19.19
CA ASN A 756 3.37 -11.46 -18.93
C ASN A 756 3.56 -12.90 -18.40
N THR A 757 2.52 -13.48 -17.81
CA THR A 757 2.42 -14.93 -17.58
C THR A 757 1.84 -15.58 -18.83
N ARG A 758 2.61 -16.43 -19.53
CA ARG A 758 2.23 -16.98 -20.85
C ARG A 758 1.08 -18.01 -20.81
N PHE A 759 -0.04 -17.70 -20.18
CA PHE A 759 -1.22 -18.54 -20.12
C PHE A 759 -2.13 -18.22 -21.29
N THR A 760 -2.62 -19.26 -21.96
CA THR A 760 -3.56 -19.15 -23.08
C THR A 760 -5.00 -19.49 -22.66
N SER A 761 -5.18 -20.01 -21.44
CA SER A 761 -6.49 -20.46 -20.95
C SER A 761 -6.80 -19.89 -19.57
N TYR A 762 -8.04 -19.46 -19.39
CA TYR A 762 -8.51 -18.78 -18.18
C TYR A 762 -9.78 -19.43 -17.62
N PRO A 763 -9.97 -19.40 -16.28
CA PRO A 763 -11.08 -20.09 -15.63
C PRO A 763 -12.43 -19.41 -15.91
N CYS A 764 -13.46 -20.23 -16.03
CA CYS A 764 -14.84 -19.78 -16.13
C CYS A 764 -15.29 -19.10 -14.83
N GLY A 765 -16.06 -18.02 -14.98
CA GLY A 765 -16.62 -17.25 -13.87
C GLY A 765 -15.57 -16.40 -13.16
N TYR A 766 -14.37 -16.23 -13.71
CA TYR A 766 -13.29 -15.42 -13.14
C TYR A 766 -13.83 -14.09 -12.58
N LEU A 767 -13.61 -13.83 -11.29
CA LEU A 767 -14.09 -12.65 -10.53
C LEU A 767 -15.62 -12.52 -10.36
N CYS A 768 -16.43 -13.38 -10.97
CA CYS A 768 -17.89 -13.42 -10.83
C CYS A 768 -18.32 -14.32 -9.65
N ALA A 769 -19.62 -14.46 -9.40
CA ALA A 769 -20.11 -15.43 -8.41
C ALA A 769 -19.65 -16.86 -8.77
N ALA A 770 -19.32 -17.65 -7.76
CA ALA A 770 -18.88 -19.02 -7.98
C ALA A 770 -20.07 -19.99 -7.97
N GLU A 771 -20.12 -20.89 -8.94
CA GLU A 771 -20.98 -22.09 -8.84
C GLU A 771 -20.12 -23.24 -8.30
N GLY A 772 -20.57 -23.85 -7.19
CA GLY A 772 -19.78 -24.88 -6.50
C GLY A 772 -18.57 -24.32 -5.74
N THR A 773 -17.89 -25.21 -5.00
CA THR A 773 -16.74 -24.86 -4.16
C THR A 773 -15.58 -25.82 -4.39
N GLY A 774 -14.36 -25.41 -4.04
CA GLY A 774 -13.20 -26.29 -4.15
C GLY A 774 -12.97 -26.78 -5.59
N LEU A 775 -12.79 -28.10 -5.73
CA LEU A 775 -12.64 -28.78 -7.01
C LEU A 775 -13.94 -28.85 -7.83
N ASP A 776 -15.10 -28.66 -7.21
CA ASP A 776 -16.40 -28.66 -7.88
C ASP A 776 -16.82 -27.26 -8.35
N SER A 777 -15.95 -26.27 -8.16
CA SER A 777 -16.20 -24.90 -8.61
C SER A 777 -16.22 -24.80 -10.14
N SER A 778 -17.04 -23.91 -10.70
CA SER A 778 -17.08 -23.60 -12.14
C SER A 778 -15.73 -23.15 -12.69
N ARG A 779 -14.83 -22.62 -11.85
CA ARG A 779 -13.45 -22.24 -12.24
C ARG A 779 -12.61 -23.39 -12.76
N ARG A 780 -13.00 -24.65 -12.50
CA ARG A 780 -12.31 -25.82 -13.08
C ARG A 780 -12.41 -25.89 -14.59
N VAL A 781 -13.47 -25.31 -15.16
CA VAL A 781 -13.66 -25.21 -16.61
C VAL A 781 -12.82 -24.04 -17.08
N VAL A 782 -11.86 -24.30 -17.96
CA VAL A 782 -11.03 -23.26 -18.57
C VAL A 782 -11.38 -23.09 -20.03
N PHE A 783 -11.29 -21.87 -20.53
CA PHE A 783 -11.46 -21.53 -21.94
C PHE A 783 -10.16 -20.97 -22.50
N GLU A 784 -9.79 -21.37 -23.72
CA GLU A 784 -8.77 -20.66 -24.49
C GLU A 784 -9.39 -19.37 -25.01
N LEU A 785 -8.91 -18.23 -24.52
CA LEU A 785 -9.46 -16.92 -24.88
C LEU A 785 -8.74 -16.37 -26.11
N PRO A 786 -9.47 -15.68 -27.01
CA PRO A 786 -8.92 -15.18 -28.28
C PRO A 786 -7.92 -14.04 -28.09
N ASP A 787 -7.17 -13.74 -29.17
CA ASP A 787 -6.40 -12.49 -29.27
C ASP A 787 -7.34 -11.28 -29.15
N LYS A 788 -6.91 -10.29 -28.37
CA LYS A 788 -7.63 -9.03 -28.13
C LYS A 788 -6.93 -7.83 -28.76
N ALA A 789 -5.90 -8.05 -29.59
CA ALA A 789 -5.22 -6.96 -30.29
C ALA A 789 -6.17 -6.23 -31.24
N ASP A 790 -5.94 -4.93 -31.44
CA ASP A 790 -6.86 -4.08 -32.20
C ASP A 790 -7.18 -4.66 -33.60
N GLY A 791 -8.46 -4.70 -33.95
CA GLY A 791 -8.99 -5.19 -35.22
C GLY A 791 -8.91 -6.72 -35.43
N LYS A 792 -8.59 -7.50 -34.39
CA LYS A 792 -8.58 -8.97 -34.47
C LYS A 792 -9.97 -9.54 -34.14
N PRO A 793 -10.53 -10.44 -34.96
CA PRO A 793 -11.78 -11.07 -34.62
C PRO A 793 -11.61 -12.03 -33.43
N ASN A 794 -12.60 -12.03 -32.55
CA ASN A 794 -12.60 -12.71 -31.26
C ASN A 794 -13.95 -13.38 -30.93
N PHE A 795 -14.96 -13.25 -31.79
CA PHE A 795 -16.21 -13.98 -31.73
C PHE A 795 -16.56 -14.62 -33.08
N ILE A 796 -17.32 -15.70 -33.00
CA ILE A 796 -18.01 -16.33 -34.15
C ILE A 796 -19.45 -15.81 -34.18
N SER A 797 -19.87 -15.18 -35.27
CA SER A 797 -21.26 -14.91 -35.59
C SER A 797 -21.92 -16.19 -36.12
N CYS A 798 -22.94 -16.70 -35.45
CA CYS A 798 -23.51 -18.00 -35.82
C CYS A 798 -24.37 -17.93 -37.11
N HIS A 799 -23.94 -18.64 -38.14
CA HIS A 799 -24.58 -18.74 -39.47
C HIS A 799 -24.77 -20.21 -39.91
N GLY A 800 -24.89 -21.13 -38.95
CA GLY A 800 -24.99 -22.57 -39.22
C GLY A 800 -23.64 -23.24 -39.55
N GLN A 801 -22.50 -22.60 -39.21
CA GLN A 801 -21.18 -23.18 -39.47
C GLN A 801 -20.99 -24.51 -38.74
N LYS A 802 -20.10 -25.34 -39.28
CA LYS A 802 -19.73 -26.64 -38.70
C LYS A 802 -18.30 -26.58 -38.17
N LEU A 803 -18.12 -26.81 -36.88
CA LEU A 803 -16.83 -26.80 -36.22
C LEU A 803 -16.33 -28.22 -35.97
N ALA A 804 -15.11 -28.52 -36.44
CA ALA A 804 -14.39 -29.74 -36.09
C ALA A 804 -13.51 -29.45 -34.86
N LEU A 805 -14.01 -29.80 -33.67
CA LEU A 805 -13.35 -29.46 -32.40
C LEU A 805 -12.07 -30.27 -32.13
N GLY A 806 -11.86 -31.38 -32.84
CA GLY A 806 -10.68 -32.23 -32.67
C GLY A 806 -10.58 -32.92 -31.31
N VAL A 807 -11.70 -33.01 -30.58
CA VAL A 807 -11.78 -33.63 -29.25
C VAL A 807 -12.23 -35.09 -29.35
N PRO A 808 -11.79 -35.97 -28.44
CA PRO A 808 -12.20 -37.37 -28.44
C PRO A 808 -13.65 -37.52 -27.89
N LYS A 809 -13.96 -38.64 -27.24
CA LYS A 809 -15.25 -38.83 -26.56
C LYS A 809 -15.41 -37.83 -25.42
N CYS A 810 -16.51 -37.09 -25.42
CA CYS A 810 -16.83 -36.08 -24.40
C CYS A 810 -18.19 -36.31 -23.76
N SER A 811 -18.31 -35.98 -22.47
CA SER A 811 -19.58 -35.99 -21.73
C SER A 811 -20.38 -34.70 -21.93
N LYS A 812 -19.66 -33.58 -22.10
CA LYS A 812 -20.23 -32.24 -22.27
C LYS A 812 -19.39 -31.36 -23.18
N LEU A 813 -20.04 -30.37 -23.78
CA LEU A 813 -19.38 -29.18 -24.32
C LEU A 813 -19.78 -27.98 -23.47
N HIS A 814 -18.78 -27.25 -23.01
CA HIS A 814 -18.90 -25.96 -22.36
C HIS A 814 -18.76 -24.88 -23.42
N ILE A 815 -19.71 -23.95 -23.49
CA ILE A 815 -19.75 -22.89 -24.49
C ILE A 815 -19.73 -21.55 -23.76
N LEU A 816 -18.73 -20.72 -24.08
CA LEU A 816 -18.66 -19.33 -23.65
C LEU A 816 -19.25 -18.45 -24.76
N ALA A 817 -20.40 -17.84 -24.50
CA ALA A 817 -21.16 -17.12 -25.51
C ALA A 817 -21.99 -15.97 -24.93
N ALA A 818 -22.47 -15.12 -25.81
CA ALA A 818 -23.42 -14.05 -25.52
C ALA A 818 -24.37 -13.85 -26.72
N ALA A 819 -25.54 -13.28 -26.45
CA ALA A 819 -26.51 -12.94 -27.51
C ALA A 819 -26.72 -11.43 -27.60
N ILE A 820 -26.92 -10.89 -28.81
CA ILE A 820 -27.22 -9.46 -29.01
C ILE A 820 -28.58 -9.10 -28.40
N VAL A 821 -29.54 -10.01 -28.53
CA VAL A 821 -30.89 -9.94 -27.96
C VAL A 821 -31.25 -11.32 -27.41
N ASP A 822 -32.25 -11.36 -26.52
CA ASP A 822 -32.85 -12.64 -26.11
C ASP A 822 -33.23 -13.49 -27.31
N THR A 823 -32.73 -14.72 -27.35
CA THR A 823 -32.91 -15.58 -28.52
C THR A 823 -32.73 -17.05 -28.19
N ASP A 824 -33.23 -17.92 -29.06
CA ASP A 824 -32.97 -19.36 -29.00
C ASP A 824 -31.80 -19.73 -29.92
N ALA A 825 -31.00 -20.69 -29.48
CA ALA A 825 -29.83 -21.21 -30.15
C ALA A 825 -29.96 -22.74 -30.29
N ASP A 826 -30.16 -23.21 -31.52
CA ASP A 826 -30.26 -24.63 -31.85
C ASP A 826 -28.90 -25.20 -32.26
N PHE A 827 -28.32 -26.03 -31.39
CA PHE A 827 -27.04 -26.71 -31.63
C PHE A 827 -27.25 -28.16 -32.06
N SER A 828 -26.38 -28.63 -32.96
CA SER A 828 -26.42 -29.99 -33.50
C SER A 828 -25.07 -30.70 -33.31
N LEU A 829 -25.02 -31.74 -32.50
CA LEU A 829 -23.83 -32.56 -32.29
C LEU A 829 -23.87 -33.76 -33.24
N GLN A 830 -22.90 -33.87 -34.15
CA GLN A 830 -22.74 -34.96 -35.12
C GLN A 830 -21.65 -35.92 -34.66
N PHE A 831 -21.98 -37.22 -34.61
CA PHE A 831 -21.10 -38.27 -34.11
C PHE A 831 -20.56 -39.16 -35.23
N ASP A 832 -19.48 -39.88 -34.92
CA ASP A 832 -18.77 -40.81 -35.80
C ASP A 832 -19.61 -41.97 -36.34
N ASP A 833 -20.71 -42.31 -35.67
CA ASP A 833 -21.69 -43.31 -36.13
C ASP A 833 -22.74 -42.74 -37.10
N GLY A 834 -22.61 -41.46 -37.49
CA GLY A 834 -23.54 -40.74 -38.37
C GLY A 834 -24.82 -40.24 -37.69
N THR A 835 -24.98 -40.46 -36.37
CA THR A 835 -26.13 -39.97 -35.62
C THR A 835 -25.96 -38.50 -35.22
N THR A 836 -27.06 -37.87 -34.81
CA THR A 836 -27.08 -36.45 -34.43
C THR A 836 -27.91 -36.25 -33.17
N LEU A 837 -27.42 -35.40 -32.25
CA LEU A 837 -28.15 -34.93 -31.08
C LEU A 837 -28.42 -33.42 -31.22
N GLN A 838 -29.69 -33.04 -31.21
CA GLN A 838 -30.12 -31.64 -31.25
C GLN A 838 -30.38 -31.13 -29.84
N GLN A 839 -29.92 -29.93 -29.52
CA GLN A 839 -30.13 -29.27 -28.23
C GLN A 839 -30.42 -27.78 -28.45
N ARG A 840 -31.46 -27.29 -27.78
CA ARG A 840 -31.84 -25.87 -27.77
C ARG A 840 -31.40 -25.23 -26.46
N ILE A 841 -30.72 -24.09 -26.56
CA ILE A 841 -30.41 -23.20 -25.43
C ILE A 841 -31.13 -21.88 -25.67
N SER A 842 -31.87 -21.38 -24.68
CA SER A 842 -32.36 -20.00 -24.68
C SER A 842 -31.28 -19.10 -24.06
N MET A 843 -30.87 -18.07 -24.79
CA MET A 843 -29.78 -17.18 -24.43
C MET A 843 -30.32 -15.79 -24.08
N THR A 844 -29.73 -15.17 -23.07
CA THR A 844 -30.08 -13.82 -22.63
C THR A 844 -29.23 -12.79 -23.38
N ALA A 845 -29.81 -11.62 -23.65
CA ALA A 845 -29.07 -10.49 -24.18
C ALA A 845 -27.85 -10.16 -23.31
N TRP A 846 -26.72 -9.84 -23.96
CA TRP A 846 -25.43 -9.61 -23.33
C TRP A 846 -25.41 -8.43 -22.35
N ASP A 847 -26.40 -7.53 -22.40
CA ASP A 847 -26.53 -6.37 -21.51
C ASP A 847 -27.38 -6.65 -20.26
N SER A 848 -27.76 -7.91 -20.05
CA SER A 848 -28.65 -8.35 -18.97
C SER A 848 -28.08 -9.58 -18.27
N GLU A 849 -28.31 -9.69 -16.96
CA GLU A 849 -27.96 -10.91 -16.22
C GLU A 849 -28.70 -12.13 -16.79
N PRO A 850 -28.07 -13.33 -16.84
CA PRO A 850 -28.68 -14.53 -17.40
C PRO A 850 -30.01 -14.88 -16.73
N ARG A 851 -31.09 -14.98 -17.53
CA ARG A 851 -32.45 -15.33 -17.06
C ARG A 851 -32.98 -16.67 -17.58
N PHE A 852 -32.32 -17.27 -18.57
CA PHE A 852 -32.76 -18.50 -19.22
C PHE A 852 -31.82 -19.70 -18.98
N GLY A 853 -31.08 -19.68 -17.88
CA GLY A 853 -30.04 -20.66 -17.56
C GLY A 853 -28.66 -20.23 -18.05
N GLY A 854 -27.67 -21.10 -17.80
CA GLY A 854 -26.26 -20.73 -17.86
C GLY A 854 -25.84 -19.89 -16.66
N HIS A 855 -24.54 -19.70 -16.49
CA HIS A 855 -23.99 -18.86 -15.43
C HIS A 855 -23.00 -17.85 -15.97
N VAL A 856 -22.86 -16.73 -15.24
CA VAL A 856 -21.97 -15.65 -15.61
C VAL A 856 -20.53 -16.15 -15.60
N ALA A 857 -19.91 -16.18 -16.78
CA ALA A 857 -18.51 -16.54 -16.95
C ALA A 857 -17.59 -15.32 -16.88
N PHE A 858 -18.11 -14.16 -17.27
CA PHE A 858 -17.45 -12.87 -17.21
C PHE A 858 -18.50 -11.75 -17.10
N ARG A 859 -18.16 -10.69 -16.37
CA ARG A 859 -18.96 -9.48 -16.25
C ARG A 859 -18.04 -8.25 -16.31
N ALA A 860 -18.46 -7.23 -17.05
CA ALA A 860 -18.01 -5.86 -16.84
C ALA A 860 -19.20 -4.96 -16.49
N PHE A 861 -18.97 -3.91 -15.70
CA PHE A 861 -20.02 -2.98 -15.26
C PHE A 861 -20.41 -1.94 -16.31
N HIS A 862 -19.59 -1.80 -17.34
CA HIS A 862 -19.81 -0.92 -18.47
C HIS A 862 -19.48 -1.66 -19.78
N ARG A 863 -19.79 -1.03 -20.90
CA ARG A 863 -19.37 -1.45 -22.24
C ARG A 863 -18.74 -0.28 -22.98
N HIS A 864 -17.89 -0.58 -23.95
CA HIS A 864 -17.30 0.46 -24.79
C HIS A 864 -18.27 0.87 -25.90
N THR A 865 -18.21 2.16 -26.23
CA THR A 865 -18.77 2.74 -27.45
C THR A 865 -17.70 3.63 -28.10
N PRO A 866 -17.83 4.00 -29.38
CA PRO A 866 -16.87 4.90 -30.02
C PRO A 866 -16.80 6.28 -29.34
N ALA A 867 -17.83 6.65 -28.57
CA ALA A 867 -17.91 7.92 -27.86
C ALA A 867 -17.36 7.87 -26.42
N GLY A 868 -17.07 6.68 -25.88
CA GLY A 868 -16.66 6.47 -24.48
C GLY A 868 -17.39 5.30 -23.82
N ASP A 869 -17.23 5.19 -22.50
CA ASP A 869 -17.90 4.15 -21.71
C ASP A 869 -19.39 4.44 -21.57
N GLU A 870 -20.21 3.42 -21.84
CA GLU A 870 -21.63 3.43 -21.52
C GLU A 870 -21.84 2.60 -20.25
N PRO A 871 -22.49 3.13 -19.19
CA PRO A 871 -22.68 2.45 -17.90
C PRO A 871 -23.80 1.40 -17.99
N VAL A 872 -23.65 0.49 -18.94
CA VAL A 872 -24.50 -0.66 -19.19
C VAL A 872 -23.61 -1.89 -19.02
N PRO A 873 -23.91 -2.79 -18.06
CA PRO A 873 -23.09 -3.96 -17.84
C PRO A 873 -23.12 -4.89 -19.06
N CYS A 874 -22.07 -5.68 -19.23
CA CYS A 874 -22.02 -6.72 -20.25
C CYS A 874 -21.59 -8.07 -19.66
N TYR A 875 -22.18 -9.14 -20.20
CA TYR A 875 -22.05 -10.50 -19.68
C TYR A 875 -21.62 -11.47 -20.78
N LEU A 876 -20.61 -12.30 -20.48
CA LEU A 876 -20.43 -13.57 -21.18
C LEU A 876 -20.95 -14.69 -20.28
N VAL A 877 -21.66 -15.61 -20.90
CA VAL A 877 -22.38 -16.66 -20.20
C VAL A 877 -21.80 -18.00 -20.61
N HIS A 878 -21.58 -18.86 -19.62
CA HIS A 878 -21.22 -20.24 -19.83
C HIS A 878 -22.49 -21.09 -19.90
N TYR A 879 -22.64 -21.79 -21.01
CA TYR A 879 -23.69 -22.76 -21.27
C TYR A 879 -23.13 -24.17 -21.41
N GLU A 880 -23.92 -25.17 -21.06
CA GLU A 880 -23.56 -26.58 -21.19
C GLU A 880 -24.42 -27.27 -22.25
N LEU A 881 -23.78 -28.02 -23.15
CA LEU A 881 -24.43 -29.00 -24.02
C LEU A 881 -24.04 -30.40 -23.58
N MET A 882 -25.02 -31.27 -23.43
CA MET A 882 -24.78 -32.66 -23.08
C MET A 882 -24.31 -33.44 -24.32
N ALA A 883 -23.26 -34.23 -24.20
CA ALA A 883 -22.78 -35.12 -25.25
C ALA A 883 -22.88 -36.59 -24.79
N ASP A 884 -22.71 -37.53 -25.72
CA ASP A 884 -22.67 -38.95 -25.38
C ASP A 884 -21.23 -39.44 -25.36
N SER A 885 -20.69 -39.62 -24.15
CA SER A 885 -19.30 -40.03 -23.91
C SER A 885 -18.94 -41.42 -24.45
N ARG A 886 -19.90 -42.16 -25.03
CA ARG A 886 -19.63 -43.44 -25.69
C ARG A 886 -19.24 -43.29 -27.16
N ARG A 887 -19.57 -42.14 -27.78
CA ARG A 887 -19.38 -41.83 -29.21
C ARG A 887 -18.32 -40.73 -29.37
N VAL A 888 -17.67 -40.67 -30.53
CA VAL A 888 -16.73 -39.59 -30.84
C VAL A 888 -17.51 -38.45 -31.47
N LEU A 889 -17.35 -37.24 -30.94
CA LEU A 889 -17.94 -36.05 -31.53
C LEU A 889 -17.09 -35.61 -32.73
N GLU A 890 -17.63 -35.74 -33.94
CA GLU A 890 -16.93 -35.32 -35.15
C GLU A 890 -17.10 -33.83 -35.41
N THR A 891 -18.30 -33.30 -35.21
CA THR A 891 -18.64 -31.93 -35.61
C THR A 891 -19.72 -31.34 -34.73
N LEU A 892 -19.56 -30.08 -34.33
CA LEU A 892 -20.62 -29.25 -33.76
C LEU A 892 -21.14 -28.32 -34.85
N ALA A 893 -22.41 -28.44 -35.23
CA ALA A 893 -23.06 -27.40 -36.03
C ALA A 893 -23.61 -26.32 -35.11
N LEU A 894 -23.17 -25.09 -35.35
CA LEU A 894 -23.63 -23.90 -34.66
C LEU A 894 -25.05 -23.51 -35.10
N PRO A 895 -25.78 -22.69 -34.32
CA PRO A 895 -27.08 -22.17 -34.72
C PRO A 895 -27.00 -21.37 -36.02
N ASP A 896 -28.07 -21.40 -36.83
CA ASP A 896 -28.26 -20.43 -37.91
C ASP A 896 -28.99 -19.19 -37.37
N ASN A 897 -28.30 -18.45 -36.50
CA ASN A 897 -28.85 -17.28 -35.81
C ASN A 897 -27.74 -16.24 -35.57
N PRO A 898 -27.68 -15.17 -36.37
CA PRO A 898 -26.63 -14.16 -36.27
C PRO A 898 -26.76 -13.25 -35.04
N ASN A 899 -27.71 -13.48 -34.15
CA ASN A 899 -27.74 -12.84 -32.83
C ASN A 899 -26.87 -13.58 -31.80
N VAL A 900 -26.45 -14.82 -32.09
CA VAL A 900 -25.62 -15.63 -31.20
C VAL A 900 -24.14 -15.39 -31.54
N ARG A 901 -23.33 -15.13 -30.50
CA ARG A 901 -21.89 -14.90 -30.59
C ARG A 901 -21.15 -15.87 -29.68
N ILE A 902 -20.23 -16.65 -30.23
CA ILE A 902 -19.42 -17.62 -29.48
C ILE A 902 -17.99 -17.13 -29.38
N MET A 903 -17.44 -17.09 -28.17
CA MET A 903 -16.05 -16.71 -27.91
C MET A 903 -15.14 -17.93 -27.74
N ALA A 904 -15.60 -18.96 -27.03
CA ALA A 904 -14.78 -20.14 -26.76
C ALA A 904 -15.63 -21.39 -26.52
N ILE A 905 -15.02 -22.56 -26.74
CA ILE A 905 -15.63 -23.87 -26.48
C ILE A 905 -14.60 -24.75 -25.78
N THR A 906 -15.04 -25.51 -24.78
CA THR A 906 -14.21 -26.49 -24.06
C THR A 906 -14.95 -27.81 -23.97
N ALA A 907 -14.31 -28.91 -24.34
CA ALA A 907 -14.88 -30.25 -24.18
C ALA A 907 -14.49 -30.86 -22.84
N GLU A 908 -15.44 -31.51 -22.16
CA GLU A 908 -15.18 -32.32 -20.97
C GLU A 908 -15.01 -33.79 -21.39
N SER A 909 -13.78 -34.30 -21.35
CA SER A 909 -13.45 -35.69 -21.64
C SER A 909 -13.84 -36.60 -20.49
N TRP A 910 -14.30 -37.81 -20.83
CA TRP A 910 -14.69 -38.84 -19.87
C TRP A 910 -13.56 -39.81 -19.52
#